data_AF-A0A2V3VI51-F1
#
_entry.id   AF-A0A2V3VI51-F1
#
_cell.length_a   1.000
_cell.length_b   1.000
_cell.length_c   1.000
_cell.angle_alpha   90.00
_cell.angle_beta   90.00
_cell.angle_gamma   90.00
#
_symmetry.space_group_name_H-M   'P 1'
#
loop_
_entity.id
_entity.type
_entity.pdbx_description
1 polymer ?
#
loop_
_entity_poly.entity_id
_entity_poly.type
_entity_poly.pdbx_seq_one_letter_code
_entity_poly.pdbx_strand_id
1 'polypeptide(L)'
;MATREGSLEAPKRHPIDWKNPDFYNETSLNQEMERVFDICHGCRRCVNLCTAFPRLFDLIDESATGELDSVDKNQLGEVVDRCYLCDMCFMTKCPYVPPHEWNIDFPHLMLRAKAVKYKNKGAGFRDQLLSNTDLMGKLATIPVVVQTVNTINTTPATRKLMDSMLGIHADRKLPEYAANKFRSSAQPNDTFAVINGARTPGKIAIYATCYINYNEPGIGHDLLKILEHNEIPTCLVEKEACCGMPKLELGDLETVEKLKNKNIPHLLKLAQEGYAILSPVPSCTLMYKQELPLMFPDDESVQAVAAAMFDPFEYLSLRNQDNLLKTDFKKSLGTVAYHIPCHQRVQNIGKKTRDILQLIPNTNINVVERCSGHDGTWGVKSEHFADSMKIGRPVFKQMAASNPDYISSDCAIAARHIEQGIGESKAQKLHPLTLLWMAYGINTDHIDHQPAADPDPPIINISQPNEELMTPMTRDSLLTLEAYAKIRKDFRAQVMAHKKNRKIFLGENITLIFEDALTIRYQVQEMLHVERIFQEEEIIHELETYTPLIPSGSNWKATMMIEYPDPNIRAAKLTTMVGIEDKVWVKIAGFAPVYAIADEDLERETSEKTSSVHFLRFELTSKMIESLHQGAVLSMGVDHPAYHASTDIVDASTRTSLLNDLSIT
;
A
#
# COMPACT_ATOMS: atom_id res chain seq x y z
N MET A 1 13.45 11.58 31.52
CA MET A 1 12.70 12.01 30.33
C MET A 1 11.85 10.84 29.89
N ALA A 2 10.56 11.01 29.65
CA ALA A 2 9.71 9.92 29.16
C ALA A 2 10.21 9.50 27.77
N THR A 3 10.78 8.30 27.67
CA THR A 3 11.08 7.62 26.40
C THR A 3 9.77 7.52 25.63
N ARG A 4 9.65 8.30 24.54
CA ARG A 4 8.49 8.27 23.66
C ARG A 4 8.73 7.15 22.64
N GLU A 5 7.71 6.34 22.39
CA GLU A 5 7.77 5.26 21.42
C GLU A 5 7.76 5.84 20.00
N GLY A 6 8.84 5.62 19.25
CA GLY A 6 8.99 6.02 17.85
C GLY A 6 9.68 7.38 17.61
N SER A 7 10.33 7.52 16.45
CA SER A 7 10.95 8.78 16.01
C SER A 7 9.91 9.73 15.40
N LEU A 8 9.97 11.02 15.80
CA LEU A 8 9.23 12.11 15.13
C LEU A 8 10.05 12.79 14.02
N GLU A 9 11.31 12.38 13.86
CA GLU A 9 12.22 12.92 12.85
C GLU A 9 11.99 12.23 11.51
N ALA A 10 12.35 12.93 10.42
CA ALA A 10 12.28 12.35 9.09
C ALA A 10 13.17 11.10 9.00
N PRO A 11 12.69 9.97 8.43
CA PRO A 11 13.50 8.79 8.23
C PRO A 11 14.80 9.12 7.50
N LYS A 12 15.93 8.69 8.05
CA LYS A 12 17.25 8.85 7.42
C LYS A 12 17.73 7.51 6.90
N ARG A 13 17.83 7.36 5.58
CA ARG A 13 18.35 6.12 5.00
C ARG A 13 19.88 6.12 4.95
N HIS A 14 20.50 4.98 5.26
CA HIS A 14 21.95 4.81 5.25
C HIS A 14 22.42 4.23 3.90
N PRO A 15 23.62 4.60 3.42
CA PRO A 15 24.23 3.95 2.26
C PRO A 15 24.39 2.44 2.46
N ILE A 16 24.30 1.69 1.37
CA ILE A 16 24.44 0.24 1.33
C ILE A 16 25.94 -0.08 1.15
N ASP A 17 26.57 -0.60 2.20
CA ASP A 17 28.01 -0.93 2.20
C ASP A 17 28.32 -2.26 1.49
N TRP A 18 27.75 -2.47 0.29
CA TRP A 18 27.79 -3.75 -0.41
C TRP A 18 29.17 -4.16 -0.95
N LYS A 19 30.15 -3.24 -0.93
CA LYS A 19 31.54 -3.52 -1.33
C LYS A 19 32.40 -4.02 -0.17
N ASN A 20 31.97 -3.78 1.06
CA ASN A 20 32.68 -4.29 2.23
C ASN A 20 32.49 -5.82 2.34
N PRO A 21 33.58 -6.60 2.50
CA PRO A 21 33.47 -8.04 2.71
C PRO A 21 32.53 -8.45 3.85
N ASP A 22 32.46 -7.65 4.93
CA ASP A 22 31.59 -7.92 6.08
C ASP A 22 30.09 -7.82 5.75
N PHE A 23 29.72 -7.10 4.68
CA PHE A 23 28.35 -7.09 4.16
C PHE A 23 27.88 -8.52 3.82
N TYR A 24 28.79 -9.39 3.38
CA TYR A 24 28.48 -10.77 3.03
C TYR A 24 28.74 -11.77 4.17
N ASN A 25 29.06 -11.30 5.38
CA ASN A 25 29.26 -12.16 6.53
C ASN A 25 27.91 -12.73 7.02
N GLU A 26 27.69 -14.02 6.82
CA GLU A 26 26.45 -14.72 7.18
C GLU A 26 26.15 -14.66 8.68
N THR A 27 27.17 -14.74 9.54
CA THR A 27 26.97 -14.68 11.00
C THR A 27 26.41 -13.33 11.42
N SER A 28 27.02 -12.23 10.96
CA SER A 28 26.55 -10.87 11.21
C SER A 28 25.18 -10.61 10.58
N LEU A 29 24.93 -11.15 9.38
CA LEU A 29 23.61 -11.07 8.75
C LEU A 29 22.54 -11.76 9.59
N ASN A 30 22.79 -12.99 10.04
CA ASN A 30 21.83 -13.75 10.84
C ASN A 30 21.54 -13.07 12.18
N GLN A 31 22.56 -12.52 12.85
CA GLN A 31 22.37 -11.74 14.08
C GLN A 31 21.50 -10.50 13.85
N GLU A 32 21.72 -9.80 12.73
CA GLU A 32 20.92 -8.61 12.40
C GLU A 32 19.49 -8.97 11.97
N MET A 33 19.30 -10.08 11.24
CA MET A 33 17.98 -10.62 10.96
C MET A 33 17.25 -10.98 12.24
N GLU A 34 17.91 -11.66 13.17
CA GLU A 34 17.33 -12.01 14.48
C GLU A 34 16.85 -10.76 15.22
N ARG A 35 17.71 -9.76 15.35
CA ARG A 35 17.39 -8.49 16.00
C ARG A 35 16.19 -7.79 15.36
N VAL A 36 16.19 -7.66 14.03
CA VAL A 36 15.12 -6.92 13.33
C VAL A 36 13.81 -7.70 13.34
N PHE A 37 13.85 -9.02 13.17
CA PHE A 37 12.67 -9.88 13.15
C PHE A 37 11.98 -9.94 14.50
N ASP A 38 12.75 -10.03 15.59
CA ASP A 38 12.25 -9.95 16.97
C ASP A 38 11.48 -8.64 17.20
N ILE A 39 12.09 -7.50 16.85
CA ILE A 39 11.42 -6.19 17.00
C ILE A 39 10.17 -6.08 16.10
N CYS A 40 10.23 -6.61 14.87
CA CYS A 40 9.10 -6.64 13.96
C CYS A 40 7.96 -7.52 14.48
N HIS A 41 8.26 -8.66 15.10
CA HIS A 41 7.29 -9.57 15.72
C HIS A 41 6.64 -8.98 16.98
N GLY A 42 7.40 -8.27 17.81
CA GLY A 42 6.83 -7.54 18.95
C GLY A 42 5.88 -6.41 18.51
N CYS A 43 6.19 -5.72 17.41
CA CYS A 43 5.43 -4.56 16.92
C CYS A 43 4.21 -4.93 16.05
N ARG A 44 4.35 -5.92 15.16
CA ARG A 44 3.36 -6.41 14.15
C ARG A 44 2.67 -5.38 13.25
N ARG A 45 3.01 -4.09 13.34
CA ARG A 45 2.34 -3.00 12.60
C ARG A 45 2.35 -3.17 11.08
N CYS A 46 3.35 -3.85 10.53
CA CYS A 46 3.53 -4.06 9.10
C CYS A 46 2.77 -5.28 8.53
N VAL A 47 2.00 -6.02 9.34
CA VAL A 47 1.34 -7.29 8.95
C VAL A 47 0.52 -7.19 7.65
N ASN A 48 -0.14 -6.06 7.41
CA ASN A 48 -1.04 -5.88 6.27
C ASN A 48 -0.38 -5.26 5.02
N LEU A 49 0.95 -5.07 5.03
CA LEU A 49 1.67 -4.42 3.92
C LEU A 49 2.05 -5.37 2.77
N CYS A 50 2.57 -6.54 3.09
CA CYS A 50 3.04 -7.54 2.13
C CYS A 50 3.06 -8.94 2.77
N THR A 51 3.45 -9.98 2.02
CA THR A 51 3.48 -11.36 2.57
C THR A 51 4.69 -11.69 3.43
N ALA A 52 5.73 -10.84 3.47
CA ALA A 52 6.92 -11.10 4.29
C ALA A 52 6.61 -11.09 5.79
N PHE A 53 5.83 -10.10 6.27
CA PHE A 53 5.52 -9.96 7.70
C PHE A 53 4.57 -11.05 8.21
N PRO A 54 3.44 -11.39 7.54
CA PRO A 54 2.64 -12.55 7.90
C PRO A 54 3.48 -13.82 7.97
N ARG A 55 4.31 -14.10 6.97
CA ARG A 55 5.15 -15.31 7.01
C ARG A 55 6.15 -15.30 8.16
N LEU A 56 6.77 -14.15 8.44
CA LEU A 56 7.65 -13.99 9.59
C LEU A 56 6.91 -14.30 10.90
N PHE A 57 5.70 -13.76 11.05
CA PHE A 57 4.91 -13.96 12.27
C PHE A 57 4.41 -15.39 12.38
N ASP A 58 3.98 -16.02 11.28
CA ASP A 58 3.60 -17.43 11.25
C ASP A 58 4.78 -18.31 11.66
N LEU A 59 5.98 -18.08 11.12
CA LEU A 59 7.18 -18.86 11.48
C LEU A 59 7.52 -18.77 12.97
N ILE A 60 7.40 -17.57 13.55
CA ILE A 60 7.68 -17.37 14.97
C ILE A 60 6.55 -17.95 15.83
N ASP A 61 5.29 -17.72 15.47
CA ASP A 61 4.12 -18.18 16.22
C ASP A 61 3.97 -19.73 16.17
N GLU A 62 4.49 -20.37 15.12
CA GLU A 62 4.54 -21.84 14.96
C GLU A 62 5.79 -22.49 15.58
N SER A 63 6.75 -21.69 16.09
CA SER A 63 7.99 -22.20 16.68
C SER A 63 7.75 -22.85 18.06
N ALA A 64 8.71 -23.65 18.54
CA ALA A 64 8.54 -24.41 19.78
C ALA A 64 8.38 -23.52 21.03
N THR A 65 8.99 -22.32 21.00
CA THR A 65 8.94 -21.32 22.08
C THR A 65 8.00 -20.16 21.77
N GLY A 66 7.47 -20.08 20.54
CA GLY A 66 6.76 -18.91 20.02
C GLY A 66 7.62 -17.65 19.91
N GLU A 67 8.94 -17.82 20.01
CA GLU A 67 9.96 -16.79 19.90
C GLU A 67 10.92 -17.15 18.77
N LEU A 68 11.70 -16.17 18.32
CA LEU A 68 12.58 -16.34 17.15
C LEU A 68 13.74 -17.33 17.41
N ASP A 69 14.09 -17.57 18.68
CA ASP A 69 15.20 -18.44 19.08
C ASP A 69 15.01 -19.92 18.70
N SER A 70 13.75 -20.36 18.58
CA SER A 70 13.40 -21.74 18.20
C SER A 70 12.89 -21.89 16.76
N VAL A 71 12.92 -20.82 15.97
CA VAL A 71 12.64 -20.88 14.53
C VAL A 71 13.81 -21.58 13.82
N ASP A 72 13.50 -22.52 12.93
CA ASP A 72 14.53 -23.09 12.06
C ASP A 72 15.10 -21.99 11.15
N LYS A 73 16.39 -21.66 11.34
CA LYS A 73 17.06 -20.61 10.58
C LYS A 73 17.02 -20.84 9.06
N ASN A 74 16.86 -22.09 8.61
CA ASN A 74 16.69 -22.41 7.20
C ASN A 74 15.38 -21.85 6.61
N GLN A 75 14.35 -21.62 7.44
CA GLN A 75 13.06 -21.08 7.03
C GLN A 75 13.05 -19.55 6.94
N LEU A 76 14.02 -18.85 7.53
CA LEU A 76 14.11 -17.37 7.44
C LEU A 76 14.26 -16.89 6.00
N GLY A 77 14.83 -17.72 5.12
CA GLY A 77 14.89 -17.46 3.69
C GLY A 77 13.52 -17.26 3.03
N GLU A 78 12.45 -17.83 3.60
CA GLU A 78 11.08 -17.64 3.10
C GLU A 78 10.57 -16.21 3.31
N VAL A 79 10.96 -15.58 4.42
CA VAL A 79 10.66 -14.16 4.71
C VAL A 79 11.41 -13.28 3.71
N VAL A 80 12.69 -13.59 3.47
CA VAL A 80 13.55 -12.88 2.53
C VAL A 80 12.99 -12.96 1.10
N ASP A 81 12.53 -14.13 0.67
CA ASP A 81 11.98 -14.35 -0.68
C ASP A 81 10.62 -13.67 -0.88
N ARG A 82 9.89 -13.40 0.20
CA ARG A 82 8.61 -12.66 0.21
C ARG A 82 8.78 -11.14 0.35
N CYS A 83 10.00 -10.65 0.56
CA CYS A 83 10.28 -9.22 0.51
C CYS A 83 10.57 -8.77 -0.92
N TYR A 84 9.77 -7.81 -1.35
CA TYR A 84 9.71 -7.21 -2.68
C TYR A 84 10.62 -5.98 -2.84
N LEU A 85 11.32 -5.57 -1.79
CA LEU A 85 12.11 -4.33 -1.73
C LEU A 85 11.33 -3.06 -2.11
N CYS A 86 10.01 -3.05 -1.88
CA CYS A 86 9.16 -1.90 -2.22
C CYS A 86 9.27 -0.70 -1.25
N ASP A 87 10.06 -0.82 -0.19
CA ASP A 87 10.36 0.20 0.84
C ASP A 87 9.20 0.85 1.60
N MET A 88 7.95 0.45 1.35
CA MET A 88 6.79 1.03 2.00
C MET A 88 6.81 0.86 3.53
N CYS A 89 7.33 -0.27 4.05
CA CYS A 89 7.44 -0.49 5.48
C CYS A 89 8.42 0.48 6.15
N PHE A 90 9.54 0.79 5.49
CA PHE A 90 10.52 1.78 5.95
C PHE A 90 9.93 3.20 5.86
N MET A 91 9.37 3.57 4.70
CA MET A 91 8.98 4.95 4.44
C MET A 91 7.70 5.40 5.16
N THR A 92 6.75 4.49 5.41
CA THR A 92 5.38 4.91 5.79
C THR A 92 4.80 4.25 7.04
N LYS A 93 5.39 3.16 7.54
CA LYS A 93 4.77 2.40 8.65
C LYS A 93 5.67 2.15 9.84
N CYS A 94 6.97 1.91 9.65
CA CYS A 94 7.87 1.58 10.75
C CYS A 94 8.20 2.83 11.59
N PRO A 95 7.88 2.87 12.89
CA PRO A 95 8.23 4.00 13.76
C PRO A 95 9.69 3.97 14.24
N TYR A 96 10.40 2.88 13.93
CA TYR A 96 11.73 2.53 14.47
C TYR A 96 12.86 2.66 13.44
N VAL A 97 12.58 3.33 12.33
CA VAL A 97 13.60 3.66 11.33
C VAL A 97 14.60 4.69 11.88
N PRO A 98 15.85 4.69 11.41
CA PRO A 98 16.81 5.75 11.73
C PRO A 98 16.20 7.15 11.55
N PRO A 99 16.44 8.09 12.48
CA PRO A 99 17.45 8.06 13.54
C PRO A 99 17.00 7.41 14.88
N HIS A 100 15.88 6.67 14.90
CA HIS A 100 15.51 5.89 16.08
C HIS A 100 16.63 4.93 16.50
N GLU A 101 16.83 4.73 17.80
CA GLU A 101 17.92 3.90 18.35
C GLU A 101 17.92 2.45 17.87
N TRP A 102 16.74 1.91 17.55
CA TRP A 102 16.60 0.56 16.99
C TRP A 102 16.99 0.44 15.51
N ASN A 103 17.15 1.56 14.80
CA ASN A 103 17.75 1.62 13.47
C ASN A 103 17.23 0.53 12.49
N ILE A 104 15.90 0.40 12.33
CA ILE A 104 15.32 -0.65 11.49
C ILE A 104 15.27 -0.23 10.02
N ASP A 105 16.03 -0.90 9.16
CA ASP A 105 15.90 -0.84 7.70
C ASP A 105 15.61 -2.24 7.15
N PHE A 106 14.37 -2.69 7.35
CA PHE A 106 13.94 -4.04 6.94
C PHE A 106 14.21 -4.32 5.45
N PRO A 107 13.87 -3.42 4.49
CA PRO A 107 14.14 -3.70 3.08
C PRO A 107 15.63 -3.85 2.76
N HIS A 108 16.52 -3.00 3.26
CA HIS A 108 17.96 -3.14 3.00
C HIS A 108 18.56 -4.38 3.68
N LEU A 109 18.04 -4.78 4.84
CA LEU A 109 18.41 -6.06 5.44
C LEU A 109 17.99 -7.24 4.55
N MET A 110 16.79 -7.20 3.96
CA MET A 110 16.35 -8.22 3.01
C MET A 110 17.18 -8.19 1.72
N LEU A 111 17.59 -7.02 1.23
CA LEU A 111 18.53 -6.90 0.11
C LEU A 111 19.88 -7.54 0.45
N ARG A 112 20.44 -7.28 1.64
CA ARG A 112 21.67 -7.93 2.12
C ARG A 112 21.52 -9.46 2.15
N ALA A 113 20.40 -9.97 2.68
CA ALA A 113 20.13 -11.41 2.70
C ALA A 113 20.04 -12.02 1.29
N LYS A 114 19.36 -11.34 0.36
CA LYS A 114 19.29 -11.73 -1.06
C LYS A 114 20.68 -11.71 -1.70
N ALA A 115 21.50 -10.70 -1.43
CA ALA A 115 22.85 -10.59 -1.97
C ALA A 115 23.79 -11.69 -1.47
N VAL A 116 23.72 -12.03 -0.18
CA VAL A 116 24.45 -13.19 0.37
C VAL A 116 24.00 -14.49 -0.29
N LYS A 117 22.68 -14.72 -0.39
CA LYS A 117 22.13 -15.88 -1.10
C LYS A 117 22.60 -15.95 -2.55
N TYR A 118 22.60 -14.82 -3.27
CA TYR A 118 23.05 -14.74 -4.65
C TYR A 118 24.55 -15.03 -4.79
N LYS A 119 25.40 -14.49 -3.91
CA LYS A 119 26.84 -14.76 -3.92
C LYS A 119 27.18 -16.24 -3.70
N ASN A 120 26.40 -16.91 -2.85
CA ASN A 120 26.63 -18.31 -2.51
C ASN A 120 26.05 -19.29 -3.54
N LYS A 121 24.87 -19.00 -4.10
CA LYS A 121 24.11 -19.96 -4.92
C LYS A 121 23.86 -19.49 -6.36
N GLY A 122 24.05 -18.21 -6.65
CA GLY A 122 23.59 -17.56 -7.88
C GLY A 122 22.07 -17.52 -8.00
N ALA A 123 21.58 -17.07 -9.16
CA ALA A 123 20.17 -17.20 -9.54
C ALA A 123 19.93 -18.50 -10.30
N GLY A 124 18.76 -19.13 -10.07
CA GLY A 124 18.28 -20.23 -10.89
C GLY A 124 17.96 -19.79 -12.32
N PHE A 125 17.85 -20.76 -13.24
CA PHE A 125 17.60 -20.48 -14.67
C PHE A 125 16.37 -19.58 -14.91
N ARG A 126 15.25 -19.86 -14.22
CA ARG A 126 14.02 -19.05 -14.28
C ARG A 126 14.28 -17.59 -13.89
N ASP A 127 14.98 -17.35 -12.78
CA ASP A 127 15.22 -16.01 -12.27
C ASP A 127 16.20 -15.24 -13.18
N GLN A 128 17.18 -15.93 -13.75
CA GLN A 128 18.05 -15.37 -14.78
C GLN A 128 17.26 -14.99 -16.03
N LEU A 129 16.34 -15.84 -16.48
CA LEU A 129 15.47 -15.57 -17.64
C LEU A 129 14.62 -14.33 -17.41
N LEU A 130 13.93 -14.25 -16.27
CA LEU A 130 13.00 -13.16 -15.94
C LEU A 130 13.71 -11.82 -15.66
N SER A 131 14.92 -11.85 -15.08
CA SER A 131 15.67 -10.63 -14.74
C SER A 131 16.54 -10.08 -15.88
N ASN A 132 16.80 -10.86 -16.94
CA ASN A 132 17.60 -10.44 -18.10
C ASN A 132 16.75 -9.72 -19.16
N THR A 133 16.10 -8.62 -18.78
CA THR A 133 15.09 -7.92 -19.60
C THR A 133 15.62 -7.46 -20.96
N ASP A 134 16.84 -6.93 -21.04
CA ASP A 134 17.41 -6.48 -22.32
C ASP A 134 17.72 -7.63 -23.27
N LEU A 135 18.22 -8.74 -22.75
CA LEU A 135 18.53 -9.92 -23.56
C LEU A 135 17.23 -10.52 -24.09
N MET A 136 16.24 -10.69 -23.21
CA MET A 136 14.92 -11.21 -23.59
C MET A 136 14.22 -10.28 -24.58
N GLY A 137 14.20 -8.97 -24.32
CA GLY A 137 13.62 -7.99 -25.23
C GLY A 137 14.29 -8.00 -26.60
N LYS A 138 15.63 -8.05 -26.68
CA LYS A 138 16.35 -8.11 -27.95
C LYS A 138 16.04 -9.37 -28.77
N LEU A 139 15.88 -10.52 -28.12
CA LEU A 139 15.59 -11.79 -28.79
C LEU A 139 14.11 -11.91 -29.15
N ALA A 140 13.21 -11.51 -28.24
CA ALA A 140 11.77 -11.64 -28.42
C ALA A 140 11.19 -10.64 -29.42
N THR A 141 11.85 -9.50 -29.65
CA THR A 141 11.40 -8.49 -30.63
C THR A 141 11.99 -8.66 -32.03
N ILE A 142 12.70 -9.77 -32.31
CA ILE A 142 13.14 -10.09 -33.67
C ILE A 142 11.89 -10.31 -34.55
N PRO A 143 11.81 -9.74 -35.77
CA PRO A 143 10.69 -9.97 -36.68
C PRO A 143 10.40 -11.47 -36.85
N VAL A 144 9.12 -11.86 -36.92
CA VAL A 144 8.62 -13.26 -36.90
C VAL A 144 8.75 -13.97 -35.52
N VAL A 145 9.83 -13.73 -34.77
CA VAL A 145 9.97 -14.29 -33.40
C VAL A 145 8.94 -13.68 -32.46
N VAL A 146 8.66 -12.39 -32.57
CA VAL A 146 7.69 -11.68 -31.72
C VAL A 146 6.29 -12.29 -31.76
N GLN A 147 5.80 -12.64 -32.95
CA GLN A 147 4.49 -13.27 -33.14
C GLN A 147 4.46 -14.65 -32.48
N THR A 148 5.54 -15.41 -32.61
CA THR A 148 5.69 -16.73 -32.00
C THR A 148 5.69 -16.62 -30.47
N VAL A 149 6.50 -15.71 -29.90
CA VAL A 149 6.60 -15.50 -28.45
C VAL A 149 5.26 -15.05 -27.86
N ASN A 150 4.56 -14.09 -28.49
CA ASN A 150 3.26 -13.63 -28.00
C ASN A 150 2.19 -14.73 -28.12
N THR A 151 2.21 -15.54 -29.18
CA THR A 151 1.30 -16.70 -29.32
C THR A 151 1.57 -17.74 -28.22
N ILE A 152 2.83 -18.03 -27.91
CA ILE A 152 3.23 -18.93 -26.82
C ILE A 152 2.76 -18.37 -25.45
N ASN A 153 2.86 -17.05 -25.26
CA ASN A 153 2.47 -16.38 -24.02
C ASN A 153 0.95 -16.28 -23.81
N THR A 154 0.14 -16.57 -24.83
CA THR A 154 -1.34 -16.49 -24.76
C THR A 154 -2.03 -17.85 -24.92
N THR A 155 -1.33 -18.86 -25.42
CA THR A 155 -1.90 -20.20 -25.66
C THR A 155 -1.98 -21.04 -24.38
N PRO A 156 -3.16 -21.52 -23.94
CA PRO A 156 -3.31 -22.23 -22.67
C PRO A 156 -2.42 -23.49 -22.51
N ALA A 157 -2.23 -24.26 -23.59
CA ALA A 157 -1.41 -25.47 -23.54
C ALA A 157 0.08 -25.17 -23.30
N THR A 158 0.63 -24.15 -23.96
CA THR A 158 2.02 -23.73 -23.76
C THR A 158 2.21 -23.07 -22.41
N ARG A 159 1.21 -22.31 -21.91
CA ARG A 159 1.22 -21.74 -20.56
C ARG A 159 1.30 -22.81 -19.47
N LYS A 160 0.52 -23.89 -19.58
CA LYS A 160 0.61 -25.03 -18.66
C LYS A 160 1.98 -25.70 -18.69
N LEU A 161 2.58 -25.82 -19.89
CA LEU A 161 3.93 -26.37 -20.03
C LEU A 161 4.98 -25.47 -19.38
N MET A 162 4.92 -24.16 -19.62
CA MET A 162 5.80 -23.16 -19.00
C MET A 162 5.69 -23.16 -17.49
N ASP A 163 4.49 -23.33 -16.95
CA ASP A 163 4.27 -23.50 -15.52
C ASP A 163 4.99 -24.75 -14.99
N SER A 164 4.74 -25.92 -15.59
CA SER A 164 5.37 -27.16 -15.12
C SER A 164 6.90 -27.21 -15.24
N MET A 165 7.47 -26.54 -16.26
CA MET A 165 8.91 -26.60 -16.55
C MET A 165 9.68 -25.46 -15.90
N LEU A 166 9.12 -24.26 -15.91
CA LEU A 166 9.78 -23.02 -15.51
C LEU A 166 9.12 -22.37 -14.30
N GLY A 167 8.06 -22.92 -13.71
CA GLY A 167 7.38 -22.31 -12.56
C GLY A 167 6.90 -20.89 -12.83
N ILE A 168 6.47 -20.61 -14.07
CA ILE A 168 5.84 -19.37 -14.50
C ILE A 168 4.34 -19.65 -14.60
N HIS A 169 3.55 -19.12 -13.67
CA HIS A 169 2.17 -19.53 -13.47
C HIS A 169 1.32 -19.43 -14.75
N ALA A 170 0.58 -20.48 -15.09
CA ALA A 170 -0.15 -20.56 -16.34
C ALA A 170 -1.16 -19.40 -16.50
N ASP A 171 -1.86 -19.05 -15.42
CA ASP A 171 -2.91 -18.02 -15.42
C ASP A 171 -2.38 -16.59 -15.31
N ARG A 172 -1.07 -16.37 -15.15
CA ARG A 172 -0.53 -15.00 -15.12
C ARG A 172 -0.60 -14.37 -16.51
N LYS A 173 -1.26 -13.20 -16.62
CA LYS A 173 -1.21 -12.38 -17.83
C LYS A 173 0.18 -11.75 -17.98
N LEU A 174 1.01 -12.31 -18.86
CA LEU A 174 2.35 -11.77 -19.15
C LEU A 174 2.27 -10.56 -20.08
N PRO A 175 3.22 -9.62 -19.99
CA PRO A 175 3.32 -8.54 -20.96
C PRO A 175 3.71 -9.09 -22.33
N GLU A 176 3.05 -8.58 -23.36
CA GLU A 176 3.40 -8.87 -24.75
C GLU A 176 4.66 -8.10 -25.15
N TYR A 177 5.38 -8.61 -26.14
CA TYR A 177 6.45 -7.90 -26.79
C TYR A 177 5.92 -7.14 -28.01
N ALA A 178 6.37 -5.91 -28.19
CA ALA A 178 6.00 -5.08 -29.32
C ALA A 178 6.83 -5.45 -30.56
N ALA A 179 6.18 -5.51 -31.72
CA ALA A 179 6.87 -5.75 -32.99
C ALA A 179 7.80 -4.59 -33.36
N ASN A 180 7.37 -3.34 -33.09
CA ASN A 180 8.15 -2.13 -33.30
C ASN A 180 8.64 -1.61 -31.94
N LYS A 181 9.96 -1.45 -31.80
CA LYS A 181 10.57 -0.95 -30.57
C LYS A 181 10.49 0.58 -30.53
N PHE A 182 10.25 1.15 -29.35
CA PHE A 182 10.16 2.60 -29.17
C PHE A 182 11.38 3.32 -29.74
N ARG A 183 12.60 2.92 -29.34
CA ARG A 183 13.82 3.63 -29.76
C ARG A 183 14.10 3.58 -31.27
N SER A 184 13.53 2.61 -31.99
CA SER A 184 13.68 2.53 -33.46
C SER A 184 12.69 3.39 -34.23
N SER A 185 11.55 3.73 -33.64
CA SER A 185 10.49 4.54 -34.27
C SER A 185 10.35 5.94 -33.67
N ALA A 186 10.96 6.21 -32.52
CA ALA A 186 10.89 7.48 -31.82
C ALA A 186 11.44 8.64 -32.67
N GLN A 187 10.67 9.73 -32.71
CA GLN A 187 11.02 10.97 -33.39
C GLN A 187 11.04 12.10 -32.36
N PRO A 188 12.11 12.24 -31.57
CA PRO A 188 12.26 13.37 -30.66
C PRO A 188 12.44 14.68 -31.45
N ASN A 189 11.93 15.77 -30.92
CA ASN A 189 12.02 17.09 -31.54
C ASN A 189 12.83 18.03 -30.64
N ASP A 190 14.02 18.42 -31.10
CA ASP A 190 14.96 19.31 -30.40
C ASP A 190 14.95 20.75 -30.93
N THR A 191 14.04 21.07 -31.86
CA THR A 191 14.02 22.35 -32.59
C THR A 191 13.35 23.49 -31.81
N PHE A 192 12.62 23.18 -30.74
CA PHE A 192 11.96 24.19 -29.90
C PHE A 192 12.98 25.01 -29.09
N ALA A 193 12.60 26.24 -28.74
CA ALA A 193 13.43 27.08 -27.88
C ALA A 193 13.53 26.49 -26.47
N VAL A 194 14.74 26.50 -25.89
CA VAL A 194 14.96 26.05 -24.51
C VAL A 194 14.46 27.11 -23.54
N ILE A 195 13.36 26.83 -22.84
CA ILE A 195 12.78 27.73 -21.83
C ILE A 195 12.88 27.08 -20.45
N ASN A 196 13.86 27.51 -19.64
CA ASN A 196 14.02 27.03 -18.27
C ASN A 196 12.89 27.55 -17.36
N GLY A 197 12.42 26.70 -16.45
CA GLY A 197 11.57 27.10 -15.34
C GLY A 197 12.40 27.49 -14.12
N ALA A 198 11.75 28.03 -13.09
CA ALA A 198 12.37 28.25 -11.80
C ALA A 198 12.73 26.93 -11.09
N ARG A 199 12.01 25.84 -11.42
CA ARG A 199 12.15 24.54 -10.74
C ARG A 199 12.64 23.42 -11.65
N THR A 200 12.67 23.63 -12.96
CA THR A 200 12.96 22.57 -13.95
C THR A 200 13.80 23.08 -15.11
N PRO A 201 14.75 22.29 -15.61
CA PRO A 201 15.39 22.52 -16.91
C PRO A 201 14.37 22.59 -18.06
N GLY A 202 14.66 23.40 -19.08
CA GLY A 202 13.80 23.64 -20.23
C GLY A 202 13.97 22.67 -21.40
N LYS A 203 14.76 21.62 -21.24
CA LYS A 203 15.01 20.59 -22.25
C LYS A 203 15.10 19.21 -21.61
N ILE A 204 14.69 18.18 -22.34
CA ILE A 204 14.49 16.83 -21.81
C ILE A 204 15.30 15.79 -22.57
N ALA A 205 15.86 14.85 -21.83
CA ALA A 205 16.35 13.59 -22.38
C ALA A 205 15.48 12.44 -21.86
N ILE A 206 14.98 11.59 -22.77
CA ILE A 206 14.19 10.41 -22.39
C ILE A 206 15.12 9.21 -22.24
N TYR A 207 15.15 8.64 -21.04
CA TYR A 207 15.64 7.29 -20.77
C TYR A 207 14.47 6.33 -20.97
N ALA A 208 14.47 5.61 -22.09
CA ALA A 208 13.28 4.89 -22.55
C ALA A 208 12.95 3.71 -21.66
N THR A 209 13.94 3.07 -21.04
CA THR A 209 13.82 1.83 -20.25
C THR A 209 13.65 0.59 -21.13
N CYS A 210 13.95 -0.58 -20.56
CA CYS A 210 13.72 -1.85 -21.23
C CYS A 210 12.23 -2.11 -21.50
N TYR A 211 11.34 -1.76 -20.57
CA TYR A 211 9.92 -2.09 -20.67
C TYR A 211 9.19 -1.29 -21.75
N ILE A 212 9.38 0.04 -21.80
CA ILE A 212 8.80 0.84 -22.90
C ILE A 212 9.42 0.45 -24.22
N ASN A 213 10.74 0.17 -24.26
CA ASN A 213 11.37 -0.14 -25.53
C ASN A 213 10.88 -1.46 -26.16
N TYR A 214 10.59 -2.49 -25.35
CA TYR A 214 10.28 -3.83 -25.87
C TYR A 214 8.84 -4.29 -25.65
N ASN A 215 8.09 -3.74 -24.69
CA ASN A 215 6.75 -4.21 -24.34
C ASN A 215 5.66 -3.18 -24.63
N GLU A 216 5.79 -1.96 -24.10
CA GLU A 216 4.76 -0.91 -24.25
C GLU A 216 5.32 0.39 -24.84
N PRO A 217 5.77 0.38 -26.12
CA PRO A 217 6.39 1.54 -26.77
C PRO A 217 5.44 2.74 -26.94
N GLY A 218 4.13 2.49 -26.96
CA GLY A 218 3.10 3.55 -27.04
C GLY A 218 3.28 4.60 -25.94
N ILE A 219 3.61 4.20 -24.71
CA ILE A 219 3.83 5.12 -23.58
C ILE A 219 4.95 6.12 -23.88
N GLY A 220 6.04 5.66 -24.51
CA GLY A 220 7.15 6.54 -24.89
C GLY A 220 6.76 7.50 -26.02
N HIS A 221 5.96 7.03 -26.98
CA HIS A 221 5.44 7.88 -28.06
C HIS A 221 4.48 8.94 -27.53
N ASP A 222 3.60 8.59 -26.59
CA ASP A 222 2.69 9.53 -25.93
C ASP A 222 3.48 10.60 -25.16
N LEU A 223 4.56 10.22 -24.45
CA LEU A 223 5.45 11.18 -23.81
C LEU A 223 6.06 12.15 -24.81
N LEU A 224 6.60 11.66 -25.94
CA LEU A 224 7.14 12.54 -26.98
C LEU A 224 6.09 13.53 -27.50
N LYS A 225 4.85 13.07 -27.70
CA LYS A 225 3.75 13.93 -28.17
C LYS A 225 3.31 14.96 -27.13
N ILE A 226 3.29 14.61 -25.84
CA ILE A 226 3.04 15.57 -24.76
C ILE A 226 4.13 16.65 -24.73
N LEU A 227 5.40 16.25 -24.85
CA LEU A 227 6.53 17.18 -24.82
C LEU A 227 6.56 18.08 -26.06
N GLU A 228 6.27 17.53 -27.24
CA GLU A 228 6.11 18.27 -28.49
C GLU A 228 4.97 19.29 -28.40
N HIS A 229 3.80 18.90 -27.89
CA HIS A 229 2.67 19.82 -27.68
C HIS A 229 3.04 20.98 -26.74
N ASN A 230 3.81 20.68 -25.69
CA ASN A 230 4.30 21.68 -24.74
C ASN A 230 5.55 22.44 -25.24
N GLU A 231 5.98 22.23 -26.49
CA GLU A 231 7.13 22.88 -27.13
C GLU A 231 8.43 22.70 -26.33
N ILE A 232 8.63 21.52 -25.75
CA ILE A 232 9.82 21.21 -24.95
C ILE A 232 10.84 20.46 -25.83
N PRO A 233 12.02 21.05 -26.10
CA PRO A 233 13.05 20.38 -26.89
C PRO A 233 13.49 19.10 -26.19
N THR A 234 13.45 18.01 -26.93
CA THR A 234 13.60 16.65 -26.41
C THR A 234 14.61 15.87 -27.24
N CYS A 235 15.41 15.03 -26.59
CA CYS A 235 16.24 14.02 -27.23
C CYS A 235 16.06 12.65 -26.54
N LEU A 236 16.57 11.59 -27.17
CA LEU A 236 16.72 10.29 -26.50
C LEU A 236 18.13 10.16 -25.92
N VAL A 237 18.27 9.43 -24.81
CA VAL A 237 19.58 8.98 -24.35
C VAL A 237 20.23 8.13 -25.45
N GLU A 238 21.44 8.49 -25.88
CA GLU A 238 22.10 7.87 -27.03
C GLU A 238 22.20 6.35 -26.91
N LYS A 239 22.62 5.88 -25.73
CA LYS A 239 22.76 4.46 -25.41
C LYS A 239 22.25 4.21 -24.00
N GLU A 240 21.46 3.16 -23.87
CA GLU A 240 20.94 2.70 -22.60
C GLU A 240 20.89 1.17 -22.55
N ALA A 241 21.03 0.65 -21.34
CA ALA A 241 20.71 -0.70 -20.91
C ALA A 241 19.70 -0.61 -19.76
N CYS A 242 19.09 -1.74 -19.36
CA CYS A 242 18.22 -1.83 -18.20
C CYS A 242 18.80 -1.12 -16.95
N CYS A 243 17.94 -0.45 -16.19
CA CYS A 243 18.33 0.33 -15.01
C CYS A 243 18.98 -0.52 -13.91
N GLY A 244 18.68 -1.83 -13.88
CA GLY A 244 19.21 -2.78 -12.91
C GLY A 244 18.23 -3.20 -11.82
N MET A 245 17.02 -2.64 -11.74
CA MET A 245 16.04 -2.99 -10.69
C MET A 245 15.78 -4.52 -10.57
N PRO A 246 15.53 -5.28 -11.65
CA PRO A 246 15.35 -6.73 -11.53
C PRO A 246 16.59 -7.48 -11.02
N LYS A 247 17.78 -6.90 -11.14
CA LYS A 247 19.03 -7.47 -10.60
C LYS A 247 19.20 -7.12 -9.13
N LEU A 248 18.82 -5.90 -8.74
CA LEU A 248 18.76 -5.47 -7.35
C LEU A 248 17.81 -6.36 -6.54
N GLU A 249 16.59 -6.60 -7.05
CA GLU A 249 15.58 -7.48 -6.43
C GLU A 249 16.04 -8.94 -6.26
N LEU A 250 17.02 -9.39 -7.04
CA LEU A 250 17.66 -10.71 -6.90
C LEU A 250 18.87 -10.72 -5.96
N GLY A 251 19.39 -9.56 -5.58
CA GLY A 251 20.67 -9.44 -4.88
C GLY A 251 21.92 -9.54 -5.77
N ASP A 252 21.78 -9.43 -7.10
CA ASP A 252 22.90 -9.45 -8.06
C ASP A 252 23.55 -8.06 -8.17
N LEU A 253 24.20 -7.63 -7.10
CA LEU A 253 24.73 -6.27 -6.94
C LEU A 253 25.89 -5.98 -7.89
N GLU A 254 26.70 -6.97 -8.24
CA GLU A 254 27.76 -6.82 -9.24
C GLU A 254 27.19 -6.54 -10.64
N THR A 255 26.06 -7.17 -11.01
CA THR A 255 25.41 -6.86 -12.28
C THR A 255 24.71 -5.51 -12.26
N VAL A 256 24.17 -5.08 -11.11
CA VAL A 256 23.71 -3.70 -10.92
C VAL A 256 24.84 -2.71 -11.20
N GLU A 257 26.05 -2.93 -10.63
CA GLU A 257 27.21 -2.07 -10.92
C GLU A 257 27.60 -2.08 -12.41
N LYS A 258 27.60 -3.24 -13.06
CA LYS A 258 27.87 -3.34 -14.51
C LYS A 258 26.87 -2.55 -15.35
N LEU A 259 25.59 -2.59 -15.01
CA LEU A 259 24.54 -1.85 -15.71
C LEU A 259 24.65 -0.35 -15.43
N LYS A 260 24.90 0.04 -14.17
CA LYS A 260 25.23 1.42 -13.78
C LYS A 260 26.39 1.95 -14.63
N ASN A 261 27.48 1.21 -14.75
CA ASN A 261 28.68 1.64 -15.48
C ASN A 261 28.45 1.74 -17.00
N LYS A 262 27.44 1.06 -17.55
CA LYS A 262 27.01 1.25 -18.94
C LYS A 262 26.14 2.49 -19.12
N ASN A 263 25.29 2.81 -18.15
CA ASN A 263 24.28 3.86 -18.28
C ASN A 263 24.79 5.24 -17.84
N ILE A 264 25.46 5.32 -16.67
CA ILE A 264 25.84 6.61 -16.04
C ILE A 264 26.67 7.51 -16.96
N PRO A 265 27.65 7.04 -17.75
CA PRO A 265 28.40 7.94 -18.64
C PRO A 265 27.53 8.70 -19.64
N HIS A 266 26.49 8.05 -20.19
CA HIS A 266 25.57 8.67 -21.15
C HIS A 266 24.58 9.61 -20.48
N LEU A 267 24.09 9.23 -19.28
CA LEU A 267 23.18 10.06 -18.50
C LEU A 267 23.89 11.29 -17.92
N LEU A 268 25.13 11.12 -17.45
CA LEU A 268 25.94 12.20 -16.89
C LEU A 268 26.19 13.29 -17.92
N LYS A 269 26.52 12.92 -19.16
CA LYS A 269 26.69 13.87 -20.26
C LYS A 269 25.46 14.78 -20.40
N LEU A 270 24.26 14.19 -20.38
CA LEU A 270 23.00 14.92 -20.49
C LEU A 270 22.72 15.78 -19.25
N ALA A 271 23.00 15.26 -18.05
CA ALA A 271 22.88 16.03 -16.81
C ALA A 271 23.79 17.27 -16.82
N GLN A 272 25.06 17.11 -17.25
CA GLN A 272 26.03 18.20 -17.38
C GLN A 272 25.65 19.22 -18.45
N GLU A 273 24.99 18.77 -19.52
CA GLU A 273 24.43 19.65 -20.55
C GLU A 273 23.15 20.36 -20.09
N GLY A 274 22.65 20.10 -18.88
CA GLY A 274 21.48 20.77 -18.30
C GLY A 274 20.14 20.21 -18.79
N TYR A 275 20.09 18.92 -19.13
CA TYR A 275 18.82 18.23 -19.41
C TYR A 275 18.14 17.76 -18.12
N ALA A 276 16.82 17.84 -18.09
CA ALA A 276 16.03 16.98 -17.22
C ALA A 276 15.95 15.58 -17.88
N ILE A 277 16.24 14.54 -17.12
CA ILE A 277 16.20 13.16 -17.60
C ILE A 277 14.89 12.53 -17.13
N LEU A 278 14.03 12.14 -18.07
CA LEU A 278 12.73 11.53 -17.77
C LEU A 278 12.79 10.01 -17.96
N SER A 279 12.21 9.28 -17.02
CA SER A 279 11.93 7.85 -17.17
C SER A 279 10.45 7.55 -16.90
N PRO A 280 9.69 7.02 -17.87
CA PRO A 280 8.26 6.74 -17.72
C PRO A 280 7.96 5.41 -17.00
N VAL A 281 8.91 4.89 -16.21
CA VAL A 281 8.72 3.69 -15.39
C VAL A 281 9.19 3.99 -13.96
N PRO A 282 8.29 3.98 -12.96
CA PRO A 282 8.62 4.38 -11.60
C PRO A 282 9.81 3.64 -10.98
N SER A 283 9.96 2.35 -11.26
CA SER A 283 11.11 1.55 -10.78
C SER A 283 12.45 2.07 -11.33
N CYS A 284 12.47 2.51 -12.59
CA CYS A 284 13.68 3.05 -13.22
C CYS A 284 14.02 4.41 -12.63
N THR A 285 13.01 5.26 -12.42
CA THR A 285 13.19 6.56 -11.74
C THR A 285 13.72 6.37 -10.31
N LEU A 286 13.12 5.47 -9.53
CA LEU A 286 13.57 5.13 -8.18
C LEU A 286 15.02 4.63 -8.17
N MET A 287 15.38 3.75 -9.12
CA MET A 287 16.73 3.21 -9.23
C MET A 287 17.79 4.32 -9.34
N TYR A 288 17.56 5.32 -10.19
CA TYR A 288 18.51 6.42 -10.37
C TYR A 288 18.42 7.49 -9.29
N LYS A 289 17.22 7.80 -8.78
CA LYS A 289 17.03 8.85 -7.76
C LYS A 289 17.47 8.41 -6.36
N GLN A 290 17.41 7.12 -6.03
CA GLN A 290 17.62 6.63 -4.66
C GLN A 290 18.54 5.40 -4.57
N GLU A 291 18.24 4.30 -5.26
CA GLU A 291 18.98 3.03 -5.05
C GLU A 291 20.46 3.13 -5.43
N LEU A 292 20.77 3.63 -6.63
CA LEU A 292 22.16 3.82 -7.05
C LEU A 292 22.91 4.83 -6.17
N PRO A 293 22.34 6.01 -5.81
CA PRO A 293 22.95 6.89 -4.82
C PRO A 293 23.26 6.23 -3.48
N LEU A 294 22.40 5.32 -3.00
CA LEU A 294 22.63 4.58 -1.75
C LEU A 294 23.73 3.51 -1.90
N MET A 295 23.83 2.86 -3.06
CA MET A 295 24.90 1.89 -3.36
C MET A 295 26.25 2.53 -3.69
N PHE A 296 26.25 3.78 -4.16
CA PHE A 296 27.43 4.52 -4.63
C PHE A 296 27.42 5.96 -4.11
N PRO A 297 27.43 6.17 -2.77
CA PRO A 297 27.28 7.51 -2.17
C PRO A 297 28.39 8.48 -2.59
N ASP A 298 29.62 7.96 -2.76
CA ASP A 298 30.80 8.78 -3.09
C ASP A 298 31.02 8.97 -4.59
N ASP A 299 30.15 8.42 -5.45
CA ASP A 299 30.26 8.58 -6.90
C ASP A 299 29.51 9.84 -7.36
N GLU A 300 30.25 10.94 -7.53
CA GLU A 300 29.71 12.22 -7.99
C GLU A 300 28.91 12.12 -9.29
N SER A 301 29.27 11.18 -10.19
CA SER A 301 28.54 10.99 -11.45
C SER A 301 27.15 10.40 -11.20
N VAL A 302 27.03 9.48 -10.24
CA VAL A 302 25.73 8.94 -9.81
C VAL A 302 24.89 10.03 -9.17
N GLN A 303 25.47 10.84 -8.28
CA GLN A 303 24.75 11.94 -7.62
C GLN A 303 24.26 12.99 -8.62
N ALA A 304 25.08 13.36 -9.60
CA ALA A 304 24.70 14.30 -10.65
C ALA A 304 23.55 13.78 -11.52
N VAL A 305 23.57 12.50 -11.89
CA VAL A 305 22.46 11.86 -12.63
C VAL A 305 21.19 11.81 -11.79
N ALA A 306 21.29 11.46 -10.50
CA ALA A 306 20.15 11.43 -9.59
C ALA A 306 19.47 12.80 -9.48
N ALA A 307 20.25 13.88 -9.38
CA ALA A 307 19.74 15.25 -9.33
C ALA A 307 19.07 15.72 -10.63
N ALA A 308 19.45 15.14 -11.77
CA ALA A 308 18.85 15.43 -13.07
C ALA A 308 17.66 14.51 -13.43
N MET A 309 17.38 13.48 -12.63
CA MET A 309 16.35 12.48 -12.93
C MET A 309 14.98 12.88 -12.37
N PHE A 310 13.95 12.81 -13.21
CA PHE A 310 12.58 13.13 -12.84
C PHE A 310 11.61 12.01 -13.25
N ASP A 311 10.57 11.85 -12.43
CA ASP A 311 9.33 11.24 -12.88
C ASP A 311 8.62 12.19 -13.88
N PRO A 312 7.97 11.70 -14.96
CA PRO A 312 7.34 12.57 -15.93
C PRO A 312 6.30 13.52 -15.32
N PHE A 313 5.47 13.04 -14.40
CA PHE A 313 4.43 13.88 -13.79
C PHE A 313 4.99 14.78 -12.69
N GLU A 314 6.08 14.39 -12.03
CA GLU A 314 6.87 15.33 -11.20
C GLU A 314 7.34 16.52 -12.05
N TYR A 315 7.97 16.26 -13.19
CA TYR A 315 8.46 17.31 -14.08
C TYR A 315 7.31 18.20 -14.60
N LEU A 316 6.23 17.61 -15.12
CA LEU A 316 5.08 18.37 -15.64
C LEU A 316 4.39 19.18 -14.53
N SER A 317 4.28 18.65 -13.31
CA SER A 317 3.74 19.38 -12.16
C SER A 317 4.58 20.60 -11.80
N LEU A 318 5.91 20.48 -11.81
CA LEU A 318 6.81 21.61 -11.55
C LEU A 318 6.76 22.65 -12.68
N ARG A 319 6.67 22.22 -13.94
CA ARG A 319 6.43 23.11 -15.09
C ARG A 319 5.12 23.89 -14.95
N ASN A 320 4.05 23.23 -14.50
CA ASN A 320 2.78 23.89 -14.25
C ASN A 320 2.88 24.95 -13.15
N GLN A 321 3.62 24.67 -12.07
CA GLN A 321 3.88 25.65 -11.00
C GLN A 321 4.70 26.87 -11.47
N ASP A 322 5.45 26.72 -12.56
CA ASP A 322 6.19 27.79 -13.22
C ASP A 322 5.35 28.48 -14.32
N ASN A 323 4.08 28.10 -14.52
CA ASN A 323 3.20 28.54 -15.62
C ASN A 323 3.76 28.23 -17.02
N LEU A 324 4.50 27.14 -17.15
CA LEU A 324 5.16 26.70 -18.38
C LEU A 324 4.57 25.41 -18.97
N LEU A 325 3.51 24.87 -18.36
CA LEU A 325 2.74 23.76 -18.89
C LEU A 325 1.50 24.32 -19.62
N LYS A 326 1.25 23.88 -20.85
CA LYS A 326 0.01 24.20 -21.55
C LYS A 326 -1.13 23.41 -20.91
N THR A 327 -2.23 24.08 -20.58
CA THR A 327 -3.44 23.47 -19.98
C THR A 327 -4.64 23.59 -20.92
N ASP A 328 -4.38 23.66 -22.22
CA ASP A 328 -5.34 23.88 -23.30
C ASP A 328 -6.10 22.60 -23.71
N PHE A 329 -6.45 21.77 -22.72
CA PHE A 329 -7.12 20.49 -22.90
C PHE A 329 -8.40 20.61 -23.73
N LYS A 330 -8.56 19.68 -24.68
CA LYS A 330 -9.69 19.63 -25.64
C LYS A 330 -10.67 18.51 -25.34
N LYS A 331 -10.26 17.50 -24.59
CA LYS A 331 -11.09 16.33 -24.24
C LYS A 331 -11.08 16.12 -22.73
N SER A 332 -12.26 15.85 -22.18
CA SER A 332 -12.41 15.33 -20.82
C SER A 332 -12.10 13.83 -20.78
N LEU A 333 -11.78 13.31 -19.59
CA LEU A 333 -11.50 11.89 -19.39
C LEU A 333 -12.61 11.14 -18.62
N GLY A 334 -13.69 11.82 -18.21
CA GLY A 334 -14.72 11.19 -17.40
C GLY A 334 -14.16 10.74 -16.05
N THR A 335 -14.40 9.48 -15.67
CA THR A 335 -13.92 8.90 -14.41
C THR A 335 -12.69 8.02 -14.63
N VAL A 336 -11.58 8.36 -13.98
CA VAL A 336 -10.34 7.57 -13.99
C VAL A 336 -10.12 6.93 -12.64
N ALA A 337 -10.10 5.61 -12.61
CA ALA A 337 -9.58 4.79 -11.53
C ALA A 337 -8.05 4.76 -11.61
N TYR A 338 -7.37 5.56 -10.79
CA TYR A 338 -5.91 5.71 -10.81
C TYR A 338 -5.23 5.07 -9.59
N HIS A 339 -4.32 4.13 -9.83
CA HIS A 339 -3.49 3.49 -8.80
C HIS A 339 -2.10 4.11 -8.74
N ILE A 340 -1.65 4.47 -7.53
CA ILE A 340 -0.29 4.98 -7.28
C ILE A 340 0.66 3.83 -6.92
N PRO A 341 1.62 3.46 -7.78
CA PRO A 341 2.53 2.35 -7.52
C PRO A 341 3.55 2.64 -6.40
N CYS A 342 3.96 1.59 -5.69
CA CYS A 342 4.89 1.67 -4.55
C CYS A 342 6.19 2.42 -4.89
N HIS A 343 6.83 2.12 -6.03
CA HIS A 343 8.08 2.77 -6.43
C HIS A 343 7.92 4.25 -6.80
N GLN A 344 6.72 4.75 -7.05
CA GLN A 344 6.47 6.19 -7.16
C GLN A 344 6.26 6.82 -5.77
N ARG A 345 5.57 6.11 -4.85
CA ARG A 345 5.32 6.58 -3.48
C ARG A 345 6.62 6.77 -2.68
N VAL A 346 7.55 5.83 -2.79
CA VAL A 346 8.85 5.87 -2.09
C VAL A 346 9.72 7.05 -2.55
N GLN A 347 9.51 7.54 -3.76
CA GLN A 347 10.18 8.75 -4.25
C GLN A 347 9.76 10.02 -3.51
N ASN A 348 8.69 9.96 -2.70
CA ASN A 348 8.18 11.07 -1.89
C ASN A 348 7.88 12.36 -2.70
N ILE A 349 7.45 12.19 -3.94
CA ILE A 349 7.07 13.30 -4.83
C ILE A 349 5.60 13.72 -4.66
N GLY A 350 4.82 13.03 -3.82
CA GLY A 350 3.37 13.23 -3.68
C GLY A 350 2.60 12.65 -4.87
N LYS A 351 1.33 13.04 -5.03
CA LYS A 351 0.41 12.44 -6.02
C LYS A 351 0.39 13.24 -7.33
N LYS A 352 1.58 13.47 -7.91
CA LYS A 352 1.76 14.41 -9.04
C LYS A 352 0.97 14.03 -10.29
N THR A 353 0.85 12.74 -10.58
CA THR A 353 0.04 12.25 -11.70
C THR A 353 -1.42 12.63 -11.54
N ARG A 354 -2.03 12.37 -10.37
CA ARG A 354 -3.40 12.84 -10.05
C ARG A 354 -3.49 14.35 -10.21
N ASP A 355 -2.57 15.11 -9.61
CA ASP A 355 -2.64 16.58 -9.59
C ASP A 355 -2.65 17.17 -11.01
N ILE A 356 -1.89 16.58 -11.94
CA ILE A 356 -1.89 16.98 -13.35
C ILE A 356 -3.17 16.55 -14.07
N LEU A 357 -3.62 15.30 -13.92
CA LEU A 357 -4.84 14.83 -14.57
C LEU A 357 -6.09 15.58 -14.08
N GLN A 358 -6.09 16.04 -12.82
CA GLN A 358 -7.18 16.84 -12.25
C GLN A 358 -7.31 18.25 -12.86
N LEU A 359 -6.30 18.73 -13.59
CA LEU A 359 -6.38 19.99 -14.34
C LEU A 359 -7.29 19.86 -15.57
N ILE A 360 -7.57 18.64 -16.02
CA ILE A 360 -8.39 18.36 -17.20
C ILE A 360 -9.86 18.61 -16.83
N PRO A 361 -10.59 19.47 -17.56
CA PRO A 361 -12.00 19.75 -17.28
C PRO A 361 -12.85 18.48 -17.28
N ASN A 362 -13.89 18.47 -16.44
CA ASN A 362 -14.88 17.38 -16.35
C ASN A 362 -14.24 15.99 -16.18
N THR A 363 -13.19 15.92 -15.37
CA THR A 363 -12.46 14.68 -15.09
C THR A 363 -12.45 14.41 -13.58
N ASN A 364 -12.90 13.22 -13.19
CA ASN A 364 -12.85 12.75 -11.82
C ASN A 364 -11.74 11.68 -11.68
N ILE A 365 -10.84 11.84 -10.71
CA ILE A 365 -9.73 10.91 -10.48
C ILE A 365 -9.92 10.21 -9.13
N ASN A 366 -10.30 8.94 -9.17
CA ASN A 366 -10.43 8.08 -8.00
C ASN A 366 -9.08 7.41 -7.70
N VAL A 367 -8.42 7.83 -6.63
CA VAL A 367 -7.07 7.37 -6.30
C VAL A 367 -7.09 6.15 -5.39
N VAL A 368 -6.28 5.13 -5.72
CA VAL A 368 -6.03 3.95 -4.88
C VAL A 368 -4.54 3.80 -4.57
N GLU A 369 -4.21 3.71 -3.27
CA GLU A 369 -2.83 3.73 -2.76
C GLU A 369 -2.48 2.51 -1.92
N ARG A 370 -2.56 1.34 -2.52
CA ARG A 370 -2.18 0.08 -1.87
C ARG A 370 -1.40 -0.80 -2.85
N CYS A 371 -0.59 -1.71 -2.31
CA CYS A 371 0.18 -2.65 -3.12
C CYS A 371 -0.78 -3.42 -4.04
N SER A 372 -0.51 -3.39 -5.35
CA SER A 372 -1.29 -4.17 -6.31
C SER A 372 -0.99 -5.66 -6.26
N GLY A 373 0.11 -6.07 -5.62
CA GLY A 373 0.52 -7.47 -5.47
C GLY A 373 1.41 -8.01 -6.60
N HIS A 374 1.65 -7.24 -7.67
CA HIS A 374 2.35 -7.75 -8.86
C HIS A 374 3.83 -8.11 -8.61
N ASP A 375 4.53 -7.25 -7.85
CA ASP A 375 5.95 -7.31 -7.52
C ASP A 375 6.88 -7.84 -8.63
N GLY A 376 6.86 -7.15 -9.77
CA GLY A 376 7.74 -7.47 -10.91
C GLY A 376 7.67 -8.93 -11.36
N THR A 377 8.70 -9.70 -11.01
CA THR A 377 8.83 -11.13 -11.36
C THR A 377 8.28 -12.08 -10.30
N TRP A 378 8.09 -11.63 -9.06
CA TRP A 378 7.65 -12.47 -7.96
C TRP A 378 6.22 -13.00 -8.17
N GLY A 379 5.27 -12.12 -8.49
CA GLY A 379 3.88 -12.50 -8.76
C GLY A 379 3.70 -13.34 -10.04
N VAL A 380 4.74 -13.48 -10.86
CA VAL A 380 4.74 -14.34 -12.06
C VAL A 380 5.03 -15.80 -11.70
N LYS A 381 5.68 -16.05 -10.56
CA LYS A 381 6.09 -17.39 -10.13
C LYS A 381 4.91 -18.17 -9.57
N SER A 382 4.85 -19.47 -9.87
CA SER A 382 3.70 -20.32 -9.51
C SER A 382 3.45 -20.38 -8.01
N GLU A 383 4.51 -20.46 -7.22
CA GLU A 383 4.46 -20.47 -5.75
C GLU A 383 3.96 -19.16 -5.11
N HIS A 384 3.84 -18.08 -5.89
CA HIS A 384 3.49 -16.74 -5.40
C HIS A 384 2.28 -16.13 -6.10
N PHE A 385 1.76 -16.79 -7.14
CA PHE A 385 0.61 -16.31 -7.90
C PHE A 385 -0.62 -16.11 -7.02
N ALA A 386 -0.98 -17.10 -6.19
CA ALA A 386 -2.15 -16.98 -5.32
C ALA A 386 -1.99 -15.81 -4.31
N ASP A 387 -0.81 -15.67 -3.72
CA ASP A 387 -0.52 -14.60 -2.77
C ASP A 387 -0.56 -13.21 -3.42
N SER A 388 -0.03 -13.05 -4.63
CA SER A 388 -0.11 -11.79 -5.37
C SER A 388 -1.56 -11.37 -5.65
N MET A 389 -2.42 -12.31 -6.07
CA MET A 389 -3.84 -12.05 -6.30
C MET A 389 -4.56 -11.71 -4.99
N LYS A 390 -4.20 -12.38 -3.88
CA LYS A 390 -4.75 -12.12 -2.54
C LYS A 390 -4.38 -10.71 -2.05
N ILE A 391 -3.11 -10.31 -2.18
CA ILE A 391 -2.65 -8.97 -1.80
C ILE A 391 -3.35 -7.89 -2.63
N GLY A 392 -3.52 -8.12 -3.93
CA GLY A 392 -4.11 -7.15 -4.86
C GLY A 392 -5.64 -7.02 -4.75
N ARG A 393 -6.34 -7.99 -4.16
CA ARG A 393 -7.81 -8.02 -4.10
C ARG A 393 -8.46 -6.70 -3.61
N PRO A 394 -7.98 -6.03 -2.54
CA PRO A 394 -8.55 -4.75 -2.14
C PRO A 394 -8.39 -3.65 -3.20
N VAL A 395 -7.25 -3.63 -3.92
CA VAL A 395 -7.00 -2.70 -5.02
C VAL A 395 -7.95 -2.98 -6.18
N PHE A 396 -8.11 -4.25 -6.55
CA PHE A 396 -9.00 -4.63 -7.66
C PHE A 396 -10.44 -4.20 -7.38
N LYS A 397 -10.94 -4.47 -6.15
CA LYS A 397 -12.27 -4.05 -5.72
C LYS A 397 -12.44 -2.53 -5.76
N GLN A 398 -11.51 -1.77 -5.18
CA GLN A 398 -11.58 -0.31 -5.15
C GLN A 398 -11.51 0.31 -6.55
N MET A 399 -10.62 -0.22 -7.41
CA MET A 399 -10.48 0.25 -8.79
C MET A 399 -11.71 -0.06 -9.64
N ALA A 400 -12.49 -1.10 -9.33
CA ALA A 400 -13.71 -1.44 -10.04
C ALA A 400 -14.97 -0.71 -9.51
N ALA A 401 -14.98 -0.26 -8.24
CA ALA A 401 -16.18 0.17 -7.53
C ALA A 401 -16.93 1.38 -8.14
N SER A 402 -16.25 2.21 -8.95
CA SER A 402 -16.80 3.45 -9.49
C SER A 402 -17.28 3.36 -10.94
N ASN A 403 -17.34 2.15 -11.52
CA ASN A 403 -17.57 1.93 -12.96
C ASN A 403 -16.79 2.95 -13.83
N PRO A 404 -15.46 3.03 -13.66
CA PRO A 404 -14.65 4.06 -14.28
C PRO A 404 -14.61 3.88 -15.81
N ASP A 405 -14.35 4.97 -16.52
CA ASP A 405 -14.05 4.93 -17.96
C ASP A 405 -12.64 4.35 -18.20
N TYR A 406 -11.71 4.64 -17.29
CA TYR A 406 -10.31 4.24 -17.40
C TYR A 406 -9.74 3.64 -16.12
N ILE A 407 -8.93 2.59 -16.25
CA ILE A 407 -8.06 2.06 -15.19
C ILE A 407 -6.62 2.47 -15.52
N SER A 408 -5.92 3.09 -14.57
CA SER A 408 -4.61 3.70 -14.83
C SER A 408 -3.61 3.53 -13.69
N SER A 409 -2.32 3.49 -14.02
CA SER A 409 -1.20 3.46 -13.07
C SER A 409 0.10 3.80 -13.81
N ASP A 410 0.99 4.60 -13.19
CA ASP A 410 2.32 4.91 -13.77
C ASP A 410 3.20 3.65 -13.91
N CYS A 411 2.86 2.58 -13.18
CA CYS A 411 3.44 1.26 -13.41
C CYS A 411 2.51 0.45 -14.33
N ALA A 412 2.88 0.30 -15.60
CA ALA A 412 2.13 -0.47 -16.59
C ALA A 412 1.99 -1.96 -16.22
N ILE A 413 2.97 -2.54 -15.52
CA ILE A 413 2.90 -3.92 -15.01
C ILE A 413 1.84 -4.03 -13.91
N ALA A 414 1.77 -3.05 -13.00
CA ALA A 414 0.73 -2.98 -11.99
C ALA A 414 -0.65 -2.81 -12.64
N ALA A 415 -0.79 -1.93 -13.64
CA ALA A 415 -2.05 -1.72 -14.36
C ALA A 415 -2.59 -3.02 -14.98
N ARG A 416 -1.72 -3.80 -15.65
CA ARG A 416 -2.08 -5.11 -16.22
C ARG A 416 -2.49 -6.12 -15.14
N HIS A 417 -1.81 -6.13 -14.01
CA HIS A 417 -2.17 -7.02 -12.91
C HIS A 417 -3.50 -6.62 -12.26
N ILE A 418 -3.77 -5.32 -12.13
CA ILE A 418 -5.05 -4.79 -11.65
C ILE A 418 -6.19 -5.16 -12.60
N GLU A 419 -6.01 -4.94 -13.91
CA GLU A 419 -6.96 -5.36 -14.94
C GLU A 419 -7.21 -6.88 -14.90
N GLN A 420 -6.16 -7.68 -14.72
CA GLN A 420 -6.30 -9.12 -14.52
C GLN A 420 -7.17 -9.45 -13.30
N GLY A 421 -6.93 -8.77 -12.18
CA GLY A 421 -7.62 -8.99 -10.92
C GLY A 421 -9.07 -8.52 -10.90
N ILE A 422 -9.40 -7.48 -11.66
CA ILE A 422 -10.77 -6.99 -11.87
C ILE A 422 -11.56 -7.97 -12.73
N GLY A 423 -10.93 -8.54 -13.77
CA GLY A 423 -11.60 -9.43 -14.71
C GLY A 423 -12.31 -8.64 -15.80
N GLU A 424 -13.58 -8.95 -16.07
CA GLU A 424 -14.37 -8.25 -17.07
C GLU A 424 -14.74 -6.85 -16.59
N SER A 425 -14.39 -5.83 -17.38
CA SER A 425 -14.72 -4.43 -17.12
C SER A 425 -14.95 -3.70 -18.45
N LYS A 426 -15.82 -2.69 -18.43
CA LYS A 426 -15.98 -1.74 -19.54
C LYS A 426 -14.87 -0.70 -19.57
N ALA A 427 -14.17 -0.51 -18.44
CA ALA A 427 -13.10 0.45 -18.30
C ALA A 427 -11.90 0.06 -19.16
N GLN A 428 -11.29 1.04 -19.83
CA GLN A 428 -10.09 0.81 -20.63
C GLN A 428 -8.82 0.98 -19.77
N LYS A 429 -7.90 0.02 -19.84
CA LYS A 429 -6.59 0.14 -19.19
C LYS A 429 -5.66 1.04 -20.00
N LEU A 430 -5.40 2.26 -19.53
CA LEU A 430 -4.51 3.23 -20.18
C LEU A 430 -3.46 3.80 -19.22
N HIS A 431 -2.28 4.10 -19.74
CA HIS A 431 -1.23 4.76 -18.96
C HIS A 431 -1.59 6.24 -18.73
N PRO A 432 -1.22 6.87 -17.59
CA PRO A 432 -1.54 8.28 -17.36
C PRO A 432 -1.00 9.24 -18.43
N LEU A 433 0.16 8.93 -19.03
CA LEU A 433 0.69 9.70 -20.17
C LEU A 433 -0.23 9.60 -21.40
N THR A 434 -0.79 8.43 -21.68
CA THR A 434 -1.77 8.26 -22.77
C THR A 434 -3.03 9.08 -22.49
N LEU A 435 -3.53 9.06 -21.25
CA LEU A 435 -4.68 9.86 -20.84
C LEU A 435 -4.42 11.37 -21.00
N LEU A 436 -3.27 11.86 -20.55
CA LEU A 436 -2.90 13.27 -20.71
C LEU A 436 -2.76 13.67 -22.19
N TRP A 437 -2.15 12.81 -23.00
CA TRP A 437 -2.05 13.02 -24.44
C TRP A 437 -3.43 13.08 -25.13
N MET A 438 -4.34 12.17 -24.78
CA MET A 438 -5.72 12.18 -25.27
C MET A 438 -6.45 13.47 -24.87
N ALA A 439 -6.24 13.95 -23.64
CA ALA A 439 -6.86 15.17 -23.14
C ALA A 439 -6.43 16.42 -23.92
N TYR A 440 -5.20 16.49 -24.45
CA TYR A 440 -4.77 17.55 -25.36
C TYR A 440 -5.48 17.52 -26.72
N GLY A 441 -6.16 16.42 -27.08
CA GLY A 441 -6.84 16.28 -28.37
C GLY A 441 -5.90 16.11 -29.56
N ILE A 442 -4.67 15.65 -29.32
CA ILE A 442 -3.67 15.38 -30.36
C ILE A 442 -4.06 14.09 -31.09
N ASN A 443 -3.91 14.06 -32.42
CA ASN A 443 -4.47 13.03 -33.30
C ASN A 443 -4.13 11.60 -32.84
N THR A 444 -5.14 10.74 -32.65
CA THR A 444 -5.00 9.44 -31.95
C THR A 444 -4.65 8.26 -32.85
N ASP A 445 -4.03 8.52 -34.00
CA ASP A 445 -3.87 7.54 -35.09
C ASP A 445 -2.99 6.31 -34.74
N HIS A 446 -2.26 6.34 -33.62
CA HIS A 446 -1.42 5.22 -33.14
C HIS A 446 -2.05 4.37 -32.03
N ILE A 447 -3.30 4.62 -31.63
CA ILE A 447 -4.03 3.72 -30.72
C ILE A 447 -4.55 2.52 -31.52
N ASP A 448 -3.76 1.45 -31.58
CA ASP A 448 -4.19 0.15 -32.11
C ASP A 448 -5.11 -0.57 -31.10
N HIS A 449 -6.27 -0.01 -30.75
CA HIS A 449 -7.36 -0.73 -30.06
C HIS A 449 -8.75 -0.17 -30.42
N GLN A 450 -9.68 -1.09 -30.68
CA GLN A 450 -11.05 -0.83 -31.13
C GLN A 450 -11.79 0.18 -30.23
N PRO A 451 -12.51 1.16 -30.81
CA PRO A 451 -13.31 2.10 -30.02
C PRO A 451 -14.48 1.38 -29.35
N ALA A 452 -14.65 1.59 -28.04
CA ALA A 452 -15.90 1.31 -27.36
C ALA A 452 -16.97 2.30 -27.87
N ALA A 453 -18.15 1.80 -28.22
CA ALA A 453 -19.28 2.59 -28.65
C ALA A 453 -19.83 3.46 -27.51
N ASP A 454 -20.17 4.71 -27.83
CA ASP A 454 -20.96 5.60 -26.96
C ASP A 454 -22.27 4.94 -26.54
N PRO A 455 -22.66 5.04 -25.26
CA PRO A 455 -24.05 4.95 -24.87
C PRO A 455 -24.54 6.27 -24.25
N ASP A 456 -25.55 6.86 -24.88
CA ASP A 456 -26.44 7.83 -24.23
C ASP A 456 -27.07 7.23 -22.95
N PRO A 457 -27.40 8.06 -21.94
CA PRO A 457 -27.82 7.57 -20.62
C PRO A 457 -29.32 7.24 -20.57
N PRO A 458 -29.74 6.16 -19.89
CA PRO A 458 -31.10 6.02 -19.41
C PRO A 458 -31.21 6.43 -17.94
N ILE A 459 -32.16 7.34 -17.67
CA ILE A 459 -32.62 7.70 -16.34
C ILE A 459 -33.45 6.54 -15.77
N ILE A 460 -33.05 5.99 -14.61
CA ILE A 460 -33.92 5.12 -13.81
C ILE A 460 -33.90 5.60 -12.35
N ASN A 461 -35.08 6.02 -11.90
CA ASN A 461 -35.43 6.36 -10.53
C ASN A 461 -35.61 5.06 -9.73
N ILE A 462 -34.89 4.89 -8.62
CA ILE A 462 -35.22 3.88 -7.60
C ILE A 462 -35.26 4.56 -6.25
N SER A 463 -36.46 4.55 -5.67
CA SER A 463 -36.82 5.04 -4.35
C SER A 463 -36.13 4.26 -3.22
N GLN A 464 -35.49 4.97 -2.31
CA GLN A 464 -35.06 4.47 -0.99
C GLN A 464 -36.26 4.34 -0.04
N PRO A 465 -36.28 3.38 0.90
CA PRO A 465 -37.02 3.49 2.14
C PRO A 465 -36.15 4.06 3.26
N ASN A 466 -36.71 5.04 3.98
CA ASN A 466 -36.20 5.66 5.20
C ASN A 466 -36.13 4.67 6.39
N GLU A 467 -35.11 4.83 7.23
CA GLU A 467 -35.20 4.66 8.69
C GLU A 467 -34.39 5.77 9.38
N GLU A 468 -35.10 6.71 10.02
CA GLU A 468 -34.56 7.78 10.88
C GLU A 468 -34.76 7.39 12.34
N LEU A 469 -33.69 7.44 13.14
CA LEU A 469 -33.57 8.15 14.44
C LEU A 469 -32.31 7.64 15.20
N MET A 470 -31.14 8.07 14.73
CA MET A 470 -29.95 8.26 15.58
C MET A 470 -29.57 9.72 15.42
N THR A 471 -29.01 10.39 16.43
CA THR A 471 -28.25 11.61 16.13
C THR A 471 -26.90 11.11 15.65
N PRO A 472 -26.68 10.94 14.33
CA PRO A 472 -25.49 10.28 13.84
C PRO A 472 -24.33 11.22 14.09
N MET A 473 -23.15 10.68 14.35
CA MET A 473 -21.96 11.51 14.25
C MET A 473 -21.83 11.94 12.79
N THR A 474 -22.19 13.19 12.51
CA THR A 474 -22.12 13.74 11.15
C THR A 474 -20.73 14.30 10.86
N ARG A 475 -20.47 14.63 9.60
CA ARG A 475 -19.25 15.33 9.20
C ARG A 475 -18.98 16.57 10.06
N ASP A 476 -20.02 17.33 10.42
CA ASP A 476 -19.90 18.56 11.22
C ASP A 476 -19.49 18.30 12.68
N SER A 477 -19.65 17.06 13.16
CA SER A 477 -19.16 16.64 14.46
C SER A 477 -17.62 16.54 14.47
N LEU A 478 -16.96 16.58 13.32
CA LEU A 478 -15.53 16.38 13.17
C LEU A 478 -14.81 17.71 12.87
N LEU A 479 -13.76 17.99 13.64
CA LEU A 479 -12.80 19.03 13.32
C LEU A 479 -12.09 18.73 11.99
N THR A 480 -11.68 19.79 11.29
CA THR A 480 -10.73 19.67 10.18
C THR A 480 -9.39 19.16 10.70
N LEU A 481 -8.57 18.57 9.82
CA LEU A 481 -7.24 18.08 10.21
C LEU A 481 -6.38 19.15 10.87
N GLU A 482 -6.47 20.40 10.39
CA GLU A 482 -5.74 21.52 10.96
C GLU A 482 -6.25 21.88 12.36
N ALA A 483 -7.57 22.01 12.52
CA ALA A 483 -8.17 22.34 13.82
C ALA A 483 -7.92 21.23 14.84
N TYR A 484 -8.03 19.97 14.41
CA TYR A 484 -7.71 18.82 15.23
C TYR A 484 -6.24 18.80 15.65
N ALA A 485 -5.30 18.98 14.71
CA ALA A 485 -3.86 18.99 15.00
C ALA A 485 -3.47 20.03 16.08
N LYS A 486 -4.14 21.20 16.08
CA LYS A 486 -3.92 22.25 17.09
C LYS A 486 -4.34 21.82 18.50
N ILE A 487 -5.44 21.08 18.64
CA ILE A 487 -5.99 20.69 19.95
C ILE A 487 -5.70 19.23 20.33
N ARG A 488 -5.09 18.45 19.43
CA ARG A 488 -4.96 16.98 19.54
C ARG A 488 -4.42 16.53 20.89
N LYS A 489 -3.43 17.25 21.44
CA LYS A 489 -2.83 16.92 22.72
C LYS A 489 -3.84 17.04 23.88
N ASP A 490 -4.61 18.11 23.91
CA ASP A 490 -5.58 18.39 24.96
C ASP A 490 -6.82 17.51 24.81
N PHE A 491 -7.29 17.32 23.57
CA PHE A 491 -8.39 16.43 23.26
C PHE A 491 -8.06 14.97 23.61
N ARG A 492 -6.85 14.49 23.31
CA ARG A 492 -6.37 13.18 23.77
C ARG A 492 -6.38 13.08 25.29
N ALA A 493 -5.88 14.09 26.01
CA ALA A 493 -5.88 14.09 27.47
C ALA A 493 -7.31 14.01 28.05
N GLN A 494 -8.24 14.77 27.47
CA GLN A 494 -9.67 14.71 27.81
C GLN A 494 -10.24 13.31 27.60
N VAL A 495 -9.99 12.69 26.44
CA VAL A 495 -10.51 11.36 26.10
C VAL A 495 -9.89 10.27 26.99
N MET A 496 -8.60 10.37 27.34
CA MET A 496 -7.97 9.41 28.27
C MET A 496 -8.56 9.53 29.68
N ALA A 497 -8.83 10.75 30.16
CA ALA A 497 -9.50 10.96 31.43
C ALA A 497 -10.93 10.40 31.41
N HIS A 498 -11.64 10.55 30.29
CA HIS A 498 -12.98 9.99 30.09
C HIS A 498 -12.96 8.45 30.06
N LYS A 499 -12.07 7.84 29.27
CA LYS A 499 -11.92 6.38 29.14
C LYS A 499 -11.65 5.69 30.48
N LYS A 500 -11.09 6.39 31.47
CA LYS A 500 -10.88 5.84 32.82
C LYS A 500 -12.18 5.36 33.47
N ASN A 501 -13.30 6.07 33.25
CA ASN A 501 -14.62 5.73 33.78
C ASN A 501 -15.45 4.90 32.79
N ARG A 502 -14.81 4.36 31.75
CA ARG A 502 -15.45 3.53 30.72
C ARG A 502 -14.79 2.16 30.63
N LYS A 503 -13.82 1.88 31.51
CA LYS A 503 -13.00 0.67 31.50
C LYS A 503 -13.40 -0.21 32.68
N ILE A 504 -13.76 -1.46 32.39
CA ILE A 504 -14.08 -2.48 33.39
C ILE A 504 -13.16 -3.67 33.17
N PHE A 505 -12.50 -4.12 34.23
CA PHE A 505 -11.69 -5.32 34.20
C PHE A 505 -12.53 -6.51 34.67
N LEU A 506 -12.60 -7.56 33.87
CA LEU A 506 -13.20 -8.83 34.22
C LEU A 506 -12.08 -9.82 34.51
N GLY A 507 -11.70 -9.90 35.79
CA GLY A 507 -10.53 -10.66 36.20
C GLY A 507 -9.23 -9.98 35.77
N GLU A 508 -8.19 -10.77 35.52
CA GLU A 508 -6.84 -10.28 35.24
C GLU A 508 -6.57 -10.00 33.75
N ASN A 509 -7.32 -10.63 32.85
CA ASN A 509 -6.93 -10.76 31.44
C ASN A 509 -8.03 -10.32 30.47
N ILE A 510 -9.20 -9.87 30.96
CA ILE A 510 -10.27 -9.33 30.10
C ILE A 510 -10.57 -7.90 30.52
N THR A 511 -10.55 -7.03 29.53
CA THR A 511 -10.89 -5.62 29.66
C THR A 511 -12.08 -5.32 28.77
N LEU A 512 -13.13 -4.71 29.32
CA LEU A 512 -14.19 -4.07 28.56
C LEU A 512 -13.95 -2.55 28.51
N ILE A 513 -13.97 -1.97 27.33
CA ILE A 513 -13.96 -0.52 27.11
C ILE A 513 -15.30 -0.14 26.48
N PHE A 514 -16.18 0.49 27.26
CA PHE A 514 -17.48 0.95 26.78
C PHE A 514 -17.32 2.19 25.91
N GLU A 515 -17.75 2.09 24.66
CA GLU A 515 -17.63 3.16 23.67
C GLU A 515 -18.81 4.13 23.77
N ASP A 516 -18.57 5.40 23.46
CA ASP A 516 -19.60 6.43 23.33
C ASP A 516 -19.23 7.44 22.24
N ALA A 517 -20.06 8.46 22.05
CA ALA A 517 -19.81 9.47 21.03
C ALA A 517 -18.43 10.16 21.18
N LEU A 518 -17.91 10.35 22.40
CA LEU A 518 -16.61 10.99 22.63
C LEU A 518 -15.45 10.05 22.30
N THR A 519 -15.52 8.79 22.72
CA THR A 519 -14.47 7.80 22.42
C THR A 519 -14.40 7.49 20.93
N ILE A 520 -15.56 7.37 20.27
CA ILE A 520 -15.64 7.14 18.82
C ILE A 520 -15.18 8.37 18.04
N ARG A 521 -15.57 9.59 18.45
CA ARG A 521 -15.11 10.82 17.79
C ARG A 521 -13.59 10.94 17.83
N TYR A 522 -12.98 10.56 18.95
CA TYR A 522 -11.53 10.51 19.06
C TYR A 522 -10.90 9.47 18.14
N GLN A 523 -11.46 8.26 18.07
CA GLN A 523 -10.96 7.21 17.17
C GLN A 523 -11.01 7.65 15.70
N VAL A 524 -12.16 8.20 15.27
CA VAL A 524 -12.33 8.72 13.91
C VAL A 524 -11.36 9.88 13.67
N GLN A 525 -11.25 10.86 14.57
CA GLN A 525 -10.31 11.97 14.41
C GLN A 525 -8.84 11.53 14.35
N GLU A 526 -8.43 10.56 15.18
CA GLU A 526 -7.08 10.00 15.10
C GLU A 526 -6.85 9.27 13.78
N MET A 527 -7.84 8.52 13.27
CA MET A 527 -7.77 7.87 11.97
C MET A 527 -7.61 8.90 10.85
N LEU A 528 -8.50 9.91 10.81
CA LEU A 528 -8.44 10.98 9.82
C LEU A 528 -7.10 11.72 9.88
N HIS A 529 -6.58 12.00 11.07
CA HIS A 529 -5.31 12.68 11.27
C HIS A 529 -4.11 11.85 10.81
N VAL A 530 -4.05 10.58 11.20
CA VAL A 530 -2.93 9.68 10.91
C VAL A 530 -2.88 9.35 9.42
N GLU A 531 -4.02 9.03 8.82
CA GLU A 531 -4.14 8.69 7.40
C GLU A 531 -4.32 9.94 6.51
N ARG A 532 -4.34 11.14 7.11
CA ARG A 532 -4.53 12.44 6.45
C ARG A 532 -5.76 12.48 5.55
N ILE A 533 -6.86 11.92 6.04
CA ILE A 533 -8.16 11.89 5.35
C ILE A 533 -8.84 13.24 5.56
N PHE A 534 -9.04 14.00 4.47
CA PHE A 534 -9.74 15.29 4.48
C PHE A 534 -10.86 15.38 3.44
N GLN A 535 -10.98 14.37 2.57
CA GLN A 535 -12.02 14.29 1.55
C GLN A 535 -13.34 13.88 2.19
N GLU A 536 -14.43 14.55 1.83
CA GLU A 536 -15.73 14.41 2.51
C GLU A 536 -16.26 12.98 2.47
N GLU A 537 -16.18 12.32 1.32
CA GLU A 537 -16.65 10.93 1.13
C GLU A 537 -15.86 9.92 1.97
N GLU A 538 -14.53 10.07 2.08
CA GLU A 538 -13.68 9.23 2.93
C GLU A 538 -13.98 9.48 4.42
N ILE A 539 -14.24 10.74 4.80
CA ILE A 539 -14.65 11.07 6.18
C ILE A 539 -16.01 10.44 6.51
N ILE A 540 -16.95 10.49 5.57
CA ILE A 540 -18.26 9.83 5.71
C ILE A 540 -18.07 8.32 5.85
N HIS A 541 -17.19 7.71 5.06
CA HIS A 541 -16.93 6.26 5.15
C HIS A 541 -16.34 5.84 6.51
N GLU A 542 -15.39 6.61 7.05
CA GLU A 542 -14.88 6.37 8.40
C GLU A 542 -16.00 6.55 9.44
N LEU A 543 -16.82 7.59 9.31
CA LEU A 543 -17.99 7.77 10.18
C LEU A 543 -18.95 6.58 10.12
N GLU A 544 -19.30 6.08 8.92
CA GLU A 544 -20.16 4.93 8.74
C GLU A 544 -19.58 3.64 9.36
N THR A 545 -18.26 3.49 9.32
CA THR A 545 -17.56 2.33 9.90
C THR A 545 -17.61 2.34 11.43
N TYR A 546 -17.46 3.50 12.05
CA TYR A 546 -17.35 3.61 13.51
C TYR A 546 -18.66 3.99 14.22
N THR A 547 -19.63 4.57 13.52
CA THR A 547 -20.95 4.95 14.08
C THR A 547 -21.72 3.77 14.69
N PRO A 548 -21.68 2.54 14.15
CA PRO A 548 -22.31 1.37 14.77
C PRO A 548 -21.81 1.06 16.19
N LEU A 549 -20.63 1.57 16.58
CA LEU A 549 -20.08 1.41 17.93
C LEU A 549 -20.59 2.46 18.93
N ILE A 550 -21.43 3.40 18.50
CA ILE A 550 -22.06 4.39 19.39
C ILE A 550 -23.36 3.78 19.96
N PRO A 551 -23.56 3.82 21.29
CA PRO A 551 -24.81 3.42 21.93
C PRO A 551 -26.04 4.13 21.34
N SER A 552 -27.15 3.41 21.16
CA SER A 552 -28.39 3.94 20.57
C SER A 552 -29.43 4.43 21.59
N GLY A 553 -29.09 4.49 22.87
CA GLY A 553 -30.02 4.85 23.96
C GLY A 553 -30.69 3.66 24.66
N SER A 554 -30.79 2.50 23.99
CA SER A 554 -31.34 1.25 24.56
C SER A 554 -30.28 0.17 24.78
N ASN A 555 -29.03 0.44 24.40
CA ASN A 555 -27.95 -0.54 24.50
C ASN A 555 -26.64 0.10 24.93
N TRP A 556 -25.72 -0.76 25.34
CA TRP A 556 -24.31 -0.41 25.48
C TRP A 556 -23.50 -1.08 24.39
N LYS A 557 -22.44 -0.39 23.96
CA LYS A 557 -21.44 -0.87 23.01
C LYS A 557 -20.09 -0.93 23.70
N ALA A 558 -19.36 -2.02 23.57
CA ALA A 558 -18.06 -2.18 24.21
C ALA A 558 -17.05 -2.88 23.31
N THR A 559 -15.81 -2.41 23.34
CA THR A 559 -14.65 -3.14 22.83
C THR A 559 -14.14 -4.04 23.94
N MET A 560 -14.17 -5.36 23.74
CA MET A 560 -13.54 -6.33 24.62
C MET A 560 -12.11 -6.59 24.16
N MET A 561 -11.15 -6.59 25.08
CA MET A 561 -9.76 -6.98 24.85
C MET A 561 -9.39 -8.13 25.78
N ILE A 562 -8.77 -9.17 25.21
CA ILE A 562 -8.19 -10.30 25.93
C ILE A 562 -6.67 -10.13 25.96
N GLU A 563 -6.15 -9.78 27.13
CA GLU A 563 -4.78 -9.33 27.34
C GLU A 563 -4.02 -10.36 28.20
N TYR A 564 -3.02 -11.01 27.60
CA TYR A 564 -2.00 -11.77 28.32
C TYR A 564 -0.63 -11.18 27.97
N PRO A 565 0.22 -10.86 28.96
CA PRO A 565 1.54 -10.26 28.72
C PRO A 565 2.45 -11.14 27.86
N ASP A 566 2.40 -12.45 28.13
CA ASP A 566 3.11 -13.47 27.38
C ASP A 566 2.27 -13.89 26.14
N PRO A 567 2.80 -13.75 24.92
CA PRO A 567 2.07 -14.05 23.69
C PRO A 567 1.75 -15.55 23.52
N ASN A 568 2.55 -16.46 24.08
CA ASN A 568 2.31 -17.90 24.05
C ASN A 568 1.16 -18.28 24.96
N ILE A 569 1.16 -17.71 26.17
CA ILE A 569 0.03 -17.86 27.09
C ILE A 569 -1.22 -17.27 26.43
N ARG A 570 -1.11 -16.11 25.75
CA ARG A 570 -2.24 -15.51 25.02
C ARG A 570 -2.80 -16.45 23.96
N ALA A 571 -1.96 -16.94 23.05
CA ALA A 571 -2.40 -17.82 21.96
C ALA A 571 -3.01 -19.13 22.47
N ALA A 572 -2.36 -19.78 23.44
CA ALA A 572 -2.87 -21.00 24.07
C ALA A 572 -4.18 -20.74 24.84
N LYS A 573 -4.37 -19.55 25.41
CA LYS A 573 -5.62 -19.20 26.08
C LYS A 573 -6.73 -18.92 25.07
N LEU A 574 -6.46 -18.21 23.98
CA LEU A 574 -7.45 -17.90 22.95
C LEU A 574 -8.01 -19.16 22.27
N THR A 575 -7.22 -20.23 22.11
CA THR A 575 -7.74 -21.52 21.60
C THR A 575 -8.65 -22.22 22.60
N THR A 576 -8.42 -22.03 23.91
CA THR A 576 -9.30 -22.58 24.95
C THR A 576 -10.56 -21.74 25.19
N MET A 577 -10.59 -20.50 24.69
CA MET A 577 -11.65 -19.51 24.94
C MET A 577 -12.54 -19.26 23.72
N VAL A 578 -12.66 -20.22 22.81
CA VAL A 578 -13.54 -20.10 21.62
C VAL A 578 -14.99 -19.84 22.05
N GLY A 579 -15.59 -18.76 21.55
CA GLY A 579 -16.95 -18.34 21.91
C GLY A 579 -17.06 -17.61 23.25
N ILE A 580 -15.94 -17.14 23.83
CA ILE A 580 -15.94 -16.36 25.08
C ILE A 580 -16.70 -15.04 24.95
N GLU A 581 -16.67 -14.44 23.76
CA GLU A 581 -17.39 -13.22 23.40
C GLU A 581 -18.90 -13.33 23.65
N ASP A 582 -19.49 -14.50 23.40
CA ASP A 582 -20.92 -14.78 23.62
C ASP A 582 -21.26 -15.08 25.10
N LYS A 583 -20.24 -15.19 25.96
CA LYS A 583 -20.40 -15.50 27.39
C LYS A 583 -20.18 -14.30 28.29
N VAL A 584 -19.88 -13.14 27.72
CA VAL A 584 -19.84 -11.87 28.46
C VAL A 584 -21.26 -11.41 28.74
N TRP A 585 -21.53 -10.98 29.97
CA TRP A 585 -22.86 -10.55 30.40
C TRP A 585 -22.81 -9.28 31.24
N VAL A 586 -23.91 -8.52 31.20
CA VAL A 586 -24.24 -7.46 32.16
C VAL A 586 -25.50 -7.85 32.92
N LYS A 587 -25.61 -7.46 34.18
CA LYS A 587 -26.76 -7.79 35.02
C LYS A 587 -27.17 -6.61 35.87
N ILE A 588 -28.45 -6.28 35.77
CA ILE A 588 -29.11 -5.29 36.61
C ILE A 588 -29.80 -6.06 37.75
N ALA A 589 -29.61 -5.62 38.99
CA ALA A 589 -30.26 -6.24 40.13
C ALA A 589 -31.79 -6.33 39.94
N GLY A 590 -32.34 -7.51 40.16
CA GLY A 590 -33.77 -7.81 39.91
C GLY A 590 -34.09 -8.34 38.51
N PHE A 591 -33.12 -8.43 37.60
CA PHE A 591 -33.30 -8.94 36.24
C PHE A 591 -32.37 -10.13 35.93
N ALA A 592 -32.72 -10.87 34.88
CA ALA A 592 -31.83 -11.89 34.30
C ALA A 592 -30.60 -11.22 33.65
N PRO A 593 -29.45 -11.92 33.59
CA PRO A 593 -28.28 -11.43 32.84
C PRO A 593 -28.61 -11.20 31.36
N VAL A 594 -28.06 -10.12 30.81
CA VAL A 594 -28.08 -9.80 29.39
C VAL A 594 -26.71 -10.18 28.84
N TYR A 595 -26.67 -11.19 27.98
CA TYR A 595 -25.45 -11.60 27.30
C TYR A 595 -25.15 -10.70 26.11
N ALA A 596 -23.87 -10.54 25.80
CA ALA A 596 -23.41 -9.77 24.66
C ALA A 596 -23.90 -10.39 23.35
N ILE A 597 -24.18 -9.54 22.38
CA ILE A 597 -24.25 -9.87 20.97
C ILE A 597 -22.93 -9.40 20.37
N ALA A 598 -22.12 -10.32 19.87
CA ALA A 598 -20.74 -10.06 19.45
C ALA A 598 -20.59 -9.97 17.93
N ASP A 599 -19.69 -9.08 17.49
CA ASP A 599 -19.11 -9.01 16.14
C ASP A 599 -20.12 -8.97 14.97
N GLU A 600 -21.31 -8.38 15.18
CA GLU A 600 -22.39 -8.27 14.18
C GLU A 600 -21.97 -7.58 12.87
N ASP A 601 -20.97 -6.71 12.95
CA ASP A 601 -20.45 -5.93 11.82
C ASP A 601 -19.28 -6.63 11.10
N LEU A 602 -18.95 -7.87 11.47
CA LEU A 602 -17.77 -8.60 11.00
C LEU A 602 -18.08 -10.09 10.76
N GLU A 603 -18.01 -10.55 9.50
CA GLU A 603 -17.99 -12.00 9.19
C GLU A 603 -16.66 -12.61 9.66
N ARG A 604 -16.64 -13.15 10.89
CA ARG A 604 -15.47 -13.80 11.48
C ARG A 604 -15.87 -15.14 12.08
N GLU A 605 -15.78 -16.20 11.28
CA GLU A 605 -15.80 -17.57 11.80
C GLU A 605 -14.49 -18.28 11.45
N THR A 606 -13.70 -18.59 12.47
CA THR A 606 -12.72 -19.67 12.40
C THR A 606 -12.95 -20.60 13.58
N SER A 607 -13.28 -21.86 13.31
CA SER A 607 -13.59 -22.89 14.31
C SER A 607 -12.43 -23.29 15.22
N GLU A 608 -11.25 -22.68 15.07
CA GLU A 608 -10.00 -23.11 15.70
C GLU A 608 -9.46 -22.17 16.79
N LYS A 609 -9.80 -20.86 16.78
CA LYS A 609 -9.33 -19.88 17.78
C LYS A 609 -10.19 -18.61 17.80
N THR A 610 -10.37 -18.01 18.98
CA THR A 610 -11.03 -16.69 19.12
C THR A 610 -10.06 -15.51 18.93
N SER A 611 -10.60 -14.31 18.75
CA SER A 611 -9.85 -13.06 18.59
C SER A 611 -9.40 -12.51 19.95
N SER A 612 -8.34 -11.71 19.99
CA SER A 612 -7.99 -10.96 21.19
C SER A 612 -8.82 -9.69 21.36
N VAL A 613 -9.61 -9.31 20.34
CA VAL A 613 -10.47 -8.11 20.35
C VAL A 613 -11.82 -8.43 19.72
N HIS A 614 -12.90 -8.04 20.40
CA HIS A 614 -14.28 -8.21 19.96
C HIS A 614 -15.11 -6.94 20.17
N PHE A 615 -16.13 -6.74 19.34
CA PHE A 615 -17.13 -5.69 19.55
C PHE A 615 -18.41 -6.29 20.10
N LEU A 616 -18.85 -5.79 21.25
CA LEU A 616 -19.98 -6.32 22.00
C LEU A 616 -21.11 -5.30 22.05
N ARG A 617 -22.34 -5.77 21.90
CA ARG A 617 -23.57 -5.01 22.16
C ARG A 617 -24.38 -5.68 23.28
N PHE A 618 -24.85 -4.88 24.23
CA PHE A 618 -25.76 -5.34 25.29
C PHE A 618 -27.09 -4.62 25.17
N GLU A 619 -28.14 -5.34 24.77
CA GLU A 619 -29.48 -4.76 24.58
C GLU A 619 -30.28 -4.77 25.89
N LEU A 620 -30.72 -3.59 26.34
CA LEU A 620 -31.44 -3.43 27.61
C LEU A 620 -32.92 -3.13 27.35
N THR A 621 -33.78 -3.72 28.19
CA THR A 621 -35.20 -3.38 28.18
C THR A 621 -35.46 -2.06 28.91
N SER A 622 -36.53 -1.34 28.57
CA SER A 622 -36.91 -0.09 29.24
C SER A 622 -37.00 -0.24 30.78
N LYS A 623 -37.51 -1.39 31.27
CA LYS A 623 -37.58 -1.69 32.71
C LYS A 623 -36.20 -1.81 33.37
N MET A 624 -35.21 -2.36 32.65
CA MET A 624 -33.83 -2.43 33.15
C MET A 624 -33.21 -1.04 33.22
N ILE A 625 -33.45 -0.20 32.20
CA ILE A 625 -32.96 1.19 32.13
C ILE A 625 -33.57 2.01 33.27
N GLU A 626 -34.90 1.97 33.46
CA GLU A 626 -35.59 2.64 34.58
C GLU A 626 -35.03 2.21 35.94
N SER A 627 -34.83 0.90 36.14
CA SER A 627 -34.27 0.36 37.38
C SER A 627 -32.84 0.86 37.63
N LEU A 628 -32.01 0.94 36.59
CA LEU A 628 -30.68 1.55 36.68
C LEU A 628 -30.76 3.03 37.04
N HIS A 629 -31.69 3.81 36.49
CA HIS A 629 -31.87 5.21 36.91
C HIS A 629 -32.35 5.32 38.37
N GLN A 630 -33.10 4.34 38.88
CA GLN A 630 -33.55 4.26 40.27
C GLN A 630 -32.48 3.76 41.26
N GLY A 631 -31.25 3.51 40.79
CA GLY A 631 -30.14 3.14 41.66
C GLY A 631 -29.88 1.64 41.77
N ALA A 632 -30.48 0.80 40.91
CA ALA A 632 -30.19 -0.63 40.90
C ALA A 632 -28.69 -0.91 40.69
N VAL A 633 -28.20 -1.95 41.38
CA VAL A 633 -26.81 -2.41 41.27
C VAL A 633 -26.59 -2.98 39.87
N LEU A 634 -25.49 -2.56 39.25
CA LEU A 634 -25.00 -3.07 37.98
C LEU A 634 -23.80 -3.99 38.26
N SER A 635 -23.86 -5.20 37.74
CA SER A 635 -22.75 -6.14 37.73
C SER A 635 -22.45 -6.61 36.31
N MET A 636 -21.23 -7.08 36.09
CA MET A 636 -20.77 -7.57 34.79
C MET A 636 -19.88 -8.78 34.99
N GLY A 637 -19.82 -9.66 34.00
CA GLY A 637 -18.98 -10.85 34.10
C GLY A 637 -18.84 -11.59 32.78
N VAL A 638 -18.12 -12.70 32.87
CA VAL A 638 -17.93 -13.65 31.79
C VAL A 638 -18.05 -15.05 32.35
N ASP A 639 -18.90 -15.86 31.72
CA ASP A 639 -19.19 -17.23 32.14
C ASP A 639 -18.77 -18.23 31.05
N HIS A 640 -17.45 -18.32 30.83
CA HIS A 640 -16.88 -19.24 29.87
C HIS A 640 -16.19 -20.42 30.60
N PRO A 641 -16.29 -21.67 30.13
CA PRO A 641 -15.65 -22.82 30.78
C PRO A 641 -14.13 -22.66 31.04
N ALA A 642 -13.44 -21.93 30.17
CA ALA A 642 -12.01 -21.66 30.30
C ALA A 642 -11.66 -20.34 31.01
N TYR A 643 -12.66 -19.48 31.30
CA TYR A 643 -12.45 -18.19 31.96
C TYR A 643 -13.73 -17.70 32.64
N HIS A 644 -13.68 -17.56 33.96
CA HIS A 644 -14.79 -17.06 34.76
C HIS A 644 -14.32 -15.91 35.65
N ALA A 645 -14.97 -14.76 35.51
CA ALA A 645 -14.69 -13.58 36.31
C ALA A 645 -15.91 -12.65 36.33
N SER A 646 -16.12 -11.96 37.45
CA SER A 646 -17.18 -10.98 37.60
C SER A 646 -16.70 -9.75 38.36
N THR A 647 -17.37 -8.64 38.09
CA THR A 647 -17.40 -7.43 38.91
C THR A 647 -18.80 -7.32 39.50
N ASP A 648 -18.95 -7.66 40.78
CA ASP A 648 -20.26 -7.73 41.45
C ASP A 648 -20.94 -6.38 41.62
N ILE A 649 -20.15 -5.30 41.70
CA ILE A 649 -20.62 -3.92 41.78
C ILE A 649 -19.72 -3.05 40.90
N VAL A 650 -20.25 -2.53 39.81
CA VAL A 650 -19.57 -1.52 39.00
C VAL A 650 -19.47 -0.22 39.80
N ASP A 651 -18.28 0.38 39.85
CA ASP A 651 -18.03 1.58 40.64
C ASP A 651 -18.93 2.76 40.24
N ALA A 652 -19.19 3.67 41.18
CA ALA A 652 -20.16 4.74 40.99
C ALA A 652 -19.81 5.69 39.82
N SER A 653 -18.53 5.97 39.59
CA SER A 653 -18.08 6.83 38.47
C SER A 653 -18.35 6.16 37.13
N THR A 654 -17.96 4.89 36.98
CA THR A 654 -18.20 4.13 35.75
C THR A 654 -19.68 3.93 35.51
N ARG A 655 -20.43 3.52 36.53
CA ARG A 655 -21.90 3.37 36.45
C ARG A 655 -22.59 4.65 35.99
N THR A 656 -22.21 5.80 36.57
CA THR A 656 -22.75 7.10 36.15
C THR A 656 -22.39 7.40 34.71
N SER A 657 -21.15 7.11 34.30
CA SER A 657 -20.71 7.31 32.92
C SER A 657 -21.46 6.44 31.92
N LEU A 658 -21.76 5.18 32.25
CA LEU A 658 -22.51 4.25 31.39
C LEU A 658 -23.99 4.60 31.31
N LEU A 659 -24.57 5.11 32.40
CA LEU A 659 -25.97 5.56 32.44
C LEU A 659 -26.24 6.71 31.46
N ASN A 660 -25.25 7.55 31.17
CA ASN A 660 -25.40 8.66 30.22
C ASN A 660 -25.65 8.19 28.78
N ASP A 661 -25.36 6.93 28.47
CA ASP A 661 -25.59 6.35 27.14
C ASP A 661 -27.04 5.88 26.97
N LEU A 662 -27.79 5.76 28.07
CA LEU A 662 -29.13 5.20 28.09
C LEU A 662 -30.16 6.31 28.20
N SER A 663 -31.23 6.18 27.42
CA SER A 663 -32.36 7.11 27.42
C SER A 663 -33.57 6.46 28.08
N ILE A 664 -34.24 7.20 28.96
CA ILE A 664 -35.58 6.83 29.44
C ILE A 664 -36.54 7.20 28.31
N THR A 665 -36.89 6.23 27.46
CA THR A 665 -37.93 6.37 26.44
C THR A 665 -39.32 6.13 26.98
#